data_AF-A0A7M5V8N7-F1
#
_entry.id   AF-A0A7M5V8N7-F1
#
_cell.length_a   1.000
_cell.length_b   1.000
_cell.length_c   1.000
_cell.angle_alpha   90.00
_cell.angle_beta   90.00
_cell.angle_gamma   90.00
#
_symmetry.space_group_name_H-M   'P 1'
#
loop_
_entity.id
_entity.type
_entity.pdbx_description
1 polymer ?
#
loop_
_entity_poly.entity_id
_entity_poly.type
_entity_poly.pdbx_seq_one_letter_code
_entity_poly.pdbx_strand_id
1 'polypeptide(L)'
;MKDYVSHQDNEGNTPLHYGCQRGATISCMQLKKLGADDKLTDKNGNTPLAIALKNKHHGTAMMMLQEGADPQCNIYKRVTKEQIKQYEEGISSNKYKWDYSAEKPEDFLVSAFVFVLIQDWKDLAYIMLEVSKLPMFDAIQAGISEEKLHLIWTLLAKHREYKATGVDEERRNLLHLLCIHVSDKSLALDDEDFSGFSFNEETGLLEKEVPNRKKTWLDVAKYLINCGINIKSADSTSSLPIHYAVENNFPSAALLVKLAPSLLNVQDGRGRTPIVRALLNGNVKSSYPISRFLIEDQKAILNVAFRNEKGEATTLINECVLKQDTVLYMGNHDKEVGCLEYILEHGADVDFVAGDADHDCTALMLAIKLNCKWTVGALLKHEPNLDHQDKKGFSYIHACVQTSDYASHEDVEMLKILVKAGAPMNLTNNEGQTPFDMAKQQPSGIMANKLAKYKAVCTQDLMETDKNYEQGFKFTKEDPLKDMTFDYKADHKAEIEDKIEKIVEDYQESSEVDHAAKSNIEGTDIEVYIDPVNNKPYDTTLIKTLVKVNIHGHGQYGINSFYKMQVIHHKAKGLYILFNRWGRVGFFEGQHQQTPFHTAEAATSEFKKIFRFKTANEWSRTDMFEKKAGKYNLLAREKNPERMKRFHKQVLKPFLDKSHLKQPNVEDGLVESRLDEHVYRLMKDITNYSELKAIESFFDKDRTPFGLISTESIQKGKEILTKIREENEIQINIFENQKKQDKYEKLTNLTNEFYSIIPFTNFDIENTGIMKSRELNSWEDRLKQISDVSFAFSVLLAAQHRMQEVNPYDYCLGSLDCRIEHMSAESDEAKLISKYIYREGKSCDAKVTGMFRVACQEDTKNYRTDLKNKRLLFHGTKMAHIMSILKNGLQIAPEGSIRSGSAYGKGIYFSYDFETSNNYAKGKQNKYMFLCEVSLGKSYDKGRNHRGESYPMKKTQSTWVQTQEIPNPDKHVTMPYGASLLLGCMSFFMYIFFSFFLNIREVILCCLSFLFQFPYSFLFCSQWPFVETILQLPKSF
;
A
#
# COMPACT_ATOMS: atom_id res chain seq x y z
N MET A 1 5.19 -56.70 43.52
CA MET A 1 6.27 -55.87 42.92
C MET A 1 6.11 -55.72 41.42
N LYS A 2 5.78 -56.77 40.65
CA LYS A 2 5.49 -56.64 39.20
C LYS A 2 4.41 -55.61 38.87
N ASP A 3 3.42 -55.42 39.75
CA ASP A 3 2.33 -54.48 39.48
C ASP A 3 2.77 -53.00 39.53
N TYR A 4 3.83 -52.65 40.28
CA TYR A 4 4.23 -51.25 40.52
C TYR A 4 5.33 -50.71 39.60
N VAL A 5 6.04 -51.57 38.85
CA VAL A 5 7.21 -51.14 38.05
C VAL A 5 6.83 -50.27 36.83
N SER A 6 5.57 -50.29 36.42
CA SER A 6 5.01 -49.49 35.31
C SER A 6 4.00 -48.43 35.75
N HIS A 7 3.83 -48.19 37.05
CA HIS A 7 2.92 -47.13 37.50
C HIS A 7 3.42 -45.75 37.04
N GLN A 8 2.52 -44.98 36.44
CA GLN A 8 2.78 -43.60 36.02
C GLN A 8 2.44 -42.63 37.15
N ASP A 9 3.27 -41.61 37.32
CA ASP A 9 2.99 -40.50 38.23
C ASP A 9 2.04 -39.47 37.58
N ASN A 10 1.84 -38.33 38.27
CA ASN A 10 1.03 -37.23 37.78
C ASN A 10 1.58 -36.58 36.48
N GLU A 11 2.81 -36.86 36.08
CA GLU A 11 3.42 -36.38 34.83
C GLU A 11 3.46 -37.46 33.74
N GLY A 12 2.89 -38.65 34.00
CA GLY A 12 2.94 -39.79 33.08
C GLY A 12 4.26 -40.56 33.13
N ASN A 13 5.19 -40.22 34.04
CA ASN A 13 6.49 -40.86 34.13
C ASN A 13 6.42 -42.15 34.93
N THR A 14 7.06 -43.20 34.43
CA THR A 14 7.29 -44.47 35.15
C THR A 14 8.67 -44.45 35.82
N PRO A 15 8.97 -45.37 36.76
CA PRO A 15 10.32 -45.55 37.29
C PRO A 15 11.39 -45.70 36.21
N LEU A 16 11.02 -46.29 35.06
CA LEU A 16 11.90 -46.44 33.90
C LEU A 16 12.19 -45.10 33.19
N HIS A 17 11.24 -44.16 33.14
CA HIS A 17 11.46 -42.80 32.64
C HIS A 17 12.52 -42.08 33.47
N TYR A 18 12.43 -42.15 34.80
CA TYR A 18 13.42 -41.54 35.70
C TYR A 18 14.80 -42.19 35.61
N GLY A 19 14.85 -43.53 35.50
CA GLY A 19 16.10 -44.24 35.26
C GLY A 19 16.79 -43.78 33.97
N CYS A 20 16.00 -43.65 32.89
CA CYS A 20 16.48 -43.19 31.58
C CYS A 20 16.89 -41.71 31.59
N GLN A 21 16.19 -40.85 32.35
CA GLN A 21 16.53 -39.44 32.53
C GLN A 21 17.87 -39.25 33.24
N ARG A 22 18.25 -40.17 34.12
CA ARG A 22 19.48 -40.11 34.93
C ARG A 22 20.64 -40.91 34.33
N GLY A 23 20.42 -41.65 33.23
CA GLY A 23 21.41 -42.54 32.64
C GLY A 23 21.76 -43.76 33.49
N ALA A 24 20.82 -44.22 34.34
CA ALA A 24 21.05 -45.31 35.29
C ALA A 24 20.91 -46.69 34.62
N THR A 25 21.84 -47.04 33.73
CA THR A 25 21.76 -48.23 32.86
C THR A 25 21.48 -49.54 33.59
N ILE A 26 22.16 -49.83 34.69
CA ILE A 26 21.96 -51.08 35.46
C ILE A 26 20.55 -51.13 36.07
N SER A 27 20.09 -50.00 36.61
CA SER A 27 18.74 -49.88 37.17
C SER A 27 17.67 -50.05 36.10
N CYS A 28 17.83 -49.42 34.93
CA CYS A 28 16.92 -49.59 33.80
C CYS A 28 16.88 -51.04 33.31
N MET A 29 18.04 -51.70 33.20
CA MET A 29 18.13 -53.12 32.81
C MET A 29 17.39 -54.02 33.81
N GLN A 30 17.55 -53.78 35.11
CA GLN A 30 16.87 -54.56 36.13
C GLN A 30 15.35 -54.31 36.12
N LEU A 31 14.92 -53.07 35.93
CA LEU A 31 13.49 -52.73 35.78
C LEU A 31 12.88 -53.41 34.55
N LYS A 32 13.59 -53.46 33.43
CA LYS A 32 13.19 -54.20 32.23
C LYS A 32 13.06 -55.70 32.47
N LYS A 33 14.04 -56.33 33.14
CA LYS A 33 13.97 -57.75 33.53
C LYS A 33 12.79 -58.07 34.45
N LEU A 34 12.36 -57.11 35.26
CA LEU A 34 11.18 -57.23 36.12
C LEU A 34 9.85 -57.05 35.37
N GLY A 35 9.89 -56.69 34.07
CA GLY A 35 8.71 -56.55 33.21
C GLY A 35 8.20 -55.11 33.10
N ALA A 36 9.02 -54.09 33.36
CA ALA A 36 8.62 -52.70 33.16
C ALA A 36 8.29 -52.43 31.68
N ASP A 37 7.07 -51.95 31.44
CA ASP A 37 6.60 -51.47 30.14
C ASP A 37 7.33 -50.17 29.73
N ASP A 38 8.00 -50.23 28.59
CA ASP A 38 8.74 -49.14 27.96
C ASP A 38 7.99 -48.48 26.80
N LYS A 39 6.75 -48.89 26.54
CA LYS A 39 5.86 -48.27 25.56
C LYS A 39 5.06 -47.11 26.14
N LEU A 40 4.96 -47.03 27.47
CA LEU A 40 4.27 -45.94 28.16
C LEU A 40 4.98 -44.61 27.92
N THR A 41 4.22 -43.54 27.70
CA THR A 41 4.74 -42.20 27.43
C THR A 41 4.45 -41.23 28.57
N ASP A 42 5.35 -40.27 28.79
CA ASP A 42 5.09 -39.11 29.64
C ASP A 42 3.98 -38.21 29.05
N LYS A 43 3.55 -37.19 29.80
CA LYS A 43 2.56 -36.19 29.33
C LYS A 43 2.98 -35.43 28.06
N ASN A 44 4.27 -35.44 27.71
CA ASN A 44 4.79 -34.81 26.51
C ASN A 44 4.89 -35.80 25.33
N GLY A 45 4.47 -37.06 25.51
CA GLY A 45 4.54 -38.10 24.49
C GLY A 45 5.89 -38.82 24.37
N ASN A 46 6.84 -38.61 25.29
CA ASN A 46 8.15 -39.27 25.26
C ASN A 46 8.10 -40.65 25.93
N THR A 47 8.63 -41.67 25.27
CA THR A 47 8.93 -42.98 25.88
C THR A 47 10.20 -42.91 26.76
N PRO A 48 10.49 -43.91 27.60
CA PRO A 48 11.76 -43.99 28.33
C PRO A 48 12.99 -43.94 27.41
N LEU A 49 12.93 -44.55 26.23
CA LEU A 49 14.01 -44.47 25.23
C LEU A 49 14.19 -43.03 24.72
N ALA A 50 13.08 -42.34 24.39
CA ALA A 50 13.12 -40.94 23.97
C ALA A 50 13.75 -40.04 25.05
N ILE A 51 13.49 -40.30 26.33
CA ILE A 51 14.11 -39.58 27.45
C ILE A 51 15.62 -39.88 27.55
N ALA A 52 16.06 -41.14 27.37
CA ALA A 52 17.48 -41.48 27.38
C ALA A 52 18.24 -40.77 26.24
N LEU A 53 17.66 -40.75 25.04
CA LEU A 53 18.22 -40.07 23.87
C LEU A 53 18.25 -38.55 24.07
N LYS A 54 17.16 -37.96 24.54
CA LYS A 54 17.05 -36.52 24.84
C LYS A 54 18.11 -36.03 25.84
N ASN A 55 18.42 -36.85 26.85
CA ASN A 55 19.43 -36.54 27.86
C ASN A 55 20.85 -37.01 27.49
N LYS A 56 21.07 -37.46 26.25
CA LYS A 56 22.39 -37.89 25.73
C LYS A 56 23.03 -39.03 26.53
N HIS A 57 22.22 -39.98 27.00
CA HIS A 57 22.69 -41.14 27.74
C HIS A 57 22.86 -42.35 26.83
N HIS A 58 23.95 -42.37 26.04
CA HIS A 58 24.20 -43.39 25.02
C HIS A 58 24.17 -44.82 25.55
N GLY A 59 24.86 -45.08 26.68
CA GLY A 59 24.91 -46.42 27.27
C GLY A 59 23.54 -46.96 27.68
N THR A 60 22.68 -46.08 28.22
CA THR A 60 21.32 -46.46 28.62
C THR A 60 20.44 -46.65 27.39
N ALA A 61 20.54 -45.78 26.38
CA ALA A 61 19.80 -45.92 25.13
C ALA A 61 20.19 -47.21 24.36
N MET A 62 21.49 -47.54 24.27
CA MET A 62 21.97 -48.78 23.64
C MET A 62 21.41 -50.02 24.35
N MET A 63 21.46 -50.04 25.69
CA MET A 63 20.90 -51.14 26.48
C MET A 63 19.38 -51.26 26.26
N MET A 64 18.64 -50.16 26.28
CA MET A 64 17.19 -50.15 26.02
C MET A 64 16.87 -50.73 24.64
N LEU A 65 17.62 -50.33 23.61
CA LEU A 65 17.47 -50.87 22.25
C LEU A 65 17.78 -52.37 22.18
N GLN A 66 18.85 -52.83 22.83
CA GLN A 66 19.20 -54.27 22.89
C GLN A 66 18.14 -55.11 23.62
N GLU A 67 17.47 -54.55 24.62
CA GLU A 67 16.37 -55.17 25.36
C GLU A 67 15.00 -55.02 24.65
N GLY A 68 15.00 -54.59 23.38
CA GLY A 68 13.82 -54.57 22.51
C GLY A 68 12.93 -53.33 22.62
N ALA A 69 13.45 -52.21 23.13
CA ALA A 69 12.71 -50.94 23.13
C ALA A 69 12.48 -50.43 21.71
N ASP A 70 11.30 -49.84 21.47
CA ASP A 70 10.89 -49.38 20.14
C ASP A 70 11.73 -48.18 19.67
N PRO A 71 12.57 -48.35 18.64
CA PRO A 71 13.41 -47.30 18.09
C PRO A 71 12.66 -46.26 17.24
N GLN A 72 11.40 -46.52 16.87
CA GLN A 72 10.57 -45.59 16.09
C GLN A 72 9.86 -44.53 16.96
N CYS A 73 10.21 -44.43 18.25
CA CYS A 73 9.62 -43.44 19.14
C CYS A 73 9.97 -41.99 18.73
N ASN A 74 9.09 -41.05 19.05
CA ASN A 74 9.33 -39.62 18.82
C ASN A 74 9.92 -38.95 20.07
N ILE A 75 10.73 -37.92 19.85
CA ILE A 75 11.33 -37.06 20.87
C ILE A 75 10.65 -35.70 20.80
N TYR A 76 9.95 -35.33 21.87
CA TYR A 76 9.39 -34.00 22.06
C TYR A 76 10.43 -33.08 22.70
N LYS A 77 10.90 -32.09 21.93
CA LYS A 77 11.87 -31.08 22.39
C LYS A 77 11.18 -29.73 22.55
N ARG A 78 11.10 -29.27 23.79
CA ARG A 78 10.59 -27.94 24.14
C ARG A 78 11.68 -26.89 23.94
N VAL A 79 11.33 -25.77 23.31
CA VAL A 79 12.26 -24.65 23.10
C VAL A 79 12.58 -24.01 24.45
N THR A 80 13.86 -23.78 24.74
CA THR A 80 14.25 -23.18 26.02
C THR A 80 14.10 -21.66 25.97
N LYS A 81 13.84 -21.05 27.14
CA LYS A 81 13.79 -19.59 27.27
C LYS A 81 15.10 -18.91 26.87
N GLU A 82 16.25 -19.57 27.05
CA GLU A 82 17.54 -19.06 26.56
C GLU A 82 17.66 -19.04 25.03
N GLN A 83 17.11 -20.03 24.33
CA GLN A 83 17.14 -20.07 22.86
C GLN A 83 16.26 -18.97 22.24
N ILE A 84 15.12 -18.69 22.86
CA ILE A 84 14.25 -17.55 22.47
C ILE A 84 15.00 -16.24 22.69
N LYS A 85 15.68 -16.10 23.84
CA LYS A 85 16.45 -14.90 24.18
C LYS A 85 17.64 -14.68 23.24
N GLN A 86 18.36 -15.73 22.85
CA GLN A 86 19.47 -15.65 21.89
C GLN A 86 19.00 -15.28 20.47
N TYR A 87 17.84 -15.79 20.05
CA TYR A 87 17.19 -15.38 18.80
C TYR A 87 16.81 -13.90 18.83
N GLU A 88 16.21 -13.42 19.92
CA GLU A 88 15.84 -12.01 20.11
C GLU A 88 17.06 -11.07 20.18
N GLU A 89 18.13 -11.49 20.87
CA GLU A 89 19.38 -10.72 20.99
C GLU A 89 20.15 -10.65 19.65
N GLY A 90 20.13 -11.72 18.84
CA GLY A 90 20.75 -11.76 17.51
C GLY A 90 20.07 -10.85 16.48
N ILE A 91 18.75 -10.66 16.58
CA ILE A 91 17.99 -9.71 15.76
C ILE A 91 18.37 -8.26 16.10
N SER A 92 18.67 -7.98 17.37
CA SER A 92 19.05 -6.62 17.81
C SER A 92 20.47 -6.22 17.41
N SER A 93 21.39 -7.18 17.18
CA SER A 93 22.79 -6.87 16.84
C SER A 93 23.05 -6.71 15.34
N ASN A 94 22.17 -7.22 14.46
CA ASN A 94 22.35 -7.20 13.01
C ASN A 94 21.37 -6.24 12.31
N LYS A 95 21.57 -4.94 12.53
CA LYS A 95 20.69 -3.87 12.00
C LYS A 95 20.71 -3.71 10.47
N TYR A 96 21.48 -4.51 9.72
CA TYR A 96 21.69 -4.35 8.28
C TYR A 96 21.78 -5.63 7.45
N LYS A 97 21.20 -6.75 7.90
CA LYS A 97 21.05 -7.94 7.05
C LYS A 97 19.75 -8.66 7.40
N TRP A 98 18.75 -8.51 6.53
CA TRP A 98 17.49 -9.26 6.61
C TRP A 98 17.75 -10.67 6.08
N ASP A 99 17.91 -11.63 6.98
CA ASP A 99 17.93 -13.05 6.63
C ASP A 99 16.51 -13.61 6.84
N TYR A 100 15.80 -13.87 5.74
CA TYR A 100 14.43 -14.36 5.76
C TYR A 100 14.30 -15.86 6.06
N SER A 101 15.42 -16.54 6.39
CA SER A 101 15.46 -18.01 6.54
C SER A 101 15.37 -18.52 8.00
N ALA A 102 15.48 -17.64 9.01
CA ALA A 102 15.48 -18.06 10.41
C ALA A 102 14.06 -18.04 11.01
N GLU A 103 13.38 -19.18 10.92
CA GLU A 103 12.10 -19.42 11.60
C GLU A 103 12.26 -19.30 13.12
N LYS A 104 11.22 -18.78 13.80
CA LYS A 104 11.18 -18.72 15.27
C LYS A 104 11.28 -20.16 15.79
N PRO A 105 12.14 -20.46 16.78
CA PRO A 105 12.20 -21.81 17.31
C PRO A 105 10.85 -22.16 17.96
N GLU A 106 10.15 -23.15 17.41
CA GLU A 106 8.89 -23.73 17.91
C GLU A 106 9.13 -25.09 18.57
N ASP A 107 8.19 -25.56 19.41
CA ASP A 107 8.24 -26.92 19.96
C ASP A 107 8.07 -27.91 18.80
N PHE A 108 9.04 -28.82 18.63
CA PHE A 108 9.05 -29.74 17.49
C PHE A 108 9.23 -31.19 17.91
N LEU A 109 8.59 -32.07 17.14
CA LEU A 109 8.61 -33.52 17.28
C LEU A 109 9.63 -34.08 16.29
N VAL A 110 10.63 -34.80 16.78
CA VAL A 110 11.66 -35.44 15.93
C VAL A 110 11.63 -36.93 16.17
N SER A 111 11.65 -37.75 15.10
CA SER A 111 11.90 -39.19 15.26
C SER A 111 13.20 -39.42 16.03
N ALA A 112 13.21 -40.35 16.99
CA ALA A 112 14.39 -40.71 17.74
C ALA A 112 15.57 -41.05 16.82
N PHE A 113 15.28 -41.68 15.69
CA PHE A 113 16.30 -42.00 14.69
C PHE A 113 16.90 -40.74 14.06
N VAL A 114 16.06 -39.83 13.56
CA VAL A 114 16.50 -38.53 12.99
C VAL A 114 17.28 -37.70 14.01
N PHE A 115 16.85 -37.70 15.28
CA PHE A 115 17.56 -37.01 16.34
C PHE A 115 18.98 -37.59 16.56
N VAL A 116 19.12 -38.91 16.55
CA VAL A 116 20.41 -39.60 16.63
C VAL A 116 21.31 -39.27 15.43
N LEU A 117 20.73 -39.09 14.23
CA LEU A 117 21.46 -38.63 13.03
C LEU A 117 21.97 -37.20 13.15
N ILE A 118 21.11 -36.26 13.59
CA ILE A 118 21.47 -34.85 13.81
C ILE A 118 22.66 -34.75 14.77
N GLN A 119 22.70 -35.61 15.79
CA GLN A 119 23.77 -35.63 16.80
C GLN A 119 25.04 -36.42 16.38
N ASP A 120 25.08 -37.02 15.18
CA ASP A 120 26.17 -37.86 14.66
C ASP A 120 26.55 -39.06 15.56
N TRP A 121 25.56 -39.69 16.19
CA TRP A 121 25.78 -40.84 17.08
C TRP A 121 25.78 -42.16 16.32
N LYS A 122 26.89 -42.43 15.63
CA LYS A 122 27.06 -43.55 14.67
C LYS A 122 26.69 -44.93 15.24
N ASP A 123 27.13 -45.24 16.46
CA ASP A 123 26.88 -46.56 17.07
C ASP A 123 25.40 -46.77 17.43
N LEU A 124 24.74 -45.72 17.91
CA LEU A 124 23.30 -45.73 18.20
C LEU A 124 22.49 -45.81 16.91
N ALA A 125 22.84 -45.04 15.88
CA ALA A 125 22.18 -45.10 14.57
C ALA A 125 22.27 -46.52 13.99
N TYR A 126 23.42 -47.17 14.12
CA TYR A 126 23.64 -48.54 13.67
C TYR A 126 22.78 -49.55 14.45
N ILE A 127 22.81 -49.51 15.79
CA ILE A 127 22.01 -50.41 16.63
C ILE A 127 20.52 -50.20 16.38
N MET A 128 20.08 -48.95 16.22
CA MET A 128 18.69 -48.66 15.87
C MET A 128 18.32 -49.32 14.55
N LEU A 129 19.15 -49.28 13.51
CA LEU A 129 18.85 -49.94 12.23
C LEU A 129 18.81 -51.48 12.34
N GLU A 130 19.75 -52.08 13.07
CA GLU A 130 19.82 -53.53 13.25
C GLU A 130 18.62 -54.08 14.04
N VAL A 131 18.20 -53.35 15.09
CA VAL A 131 17.08 -53.74 15.96
C VAL A 131 15.72 -53.40 15.33
N SER A 132 15.61 -52.28 14.62
CA SER A 132 14.33 -51.70 14.21
C SER A 132 13.69 -52.28 12.95
N LYS A 133 14.46 -52.95 12.08
CA LYS A 133 14.06 -53.20 10.68
C LYS A 133 13.52 -51.94 9.98
N LEU A 134 13.98 -50.74 10.36
CA LEU A 134 13.62 -49.50 9.70
C LEU A 134 13.91 -49.63 8.20
N PRO A 135 13.01 -49.16 7.32
CA PRO A 135 13.25 -49.19 5.89
C PRO A 135 14.51 -48.36 5.59
N MET A 136 15.45 -48.99 4.90
CA MET A 136 16.76 -48.40 4.59
C MET A 136 16.66 -47.11 3.77
N PHE A 137 15.56 -46.96 3.02
CA PHE A 137 15.23 -45.73 2.29
C PHE A 137 15.13 -44.52 3.23
N ASP A 138 14.28 -44.58 4.26
CA ASP A 138 14.07 -43.49 5.23
C ASP A 138 15.38 -43.11 5.95
N ALA A 139 16.21 -44.12 6.22
CA ALA A 139 17.48 -43.92 6.88
C ALA A 139 18.50 -43.19 6.00
N ILE A 140 18.57 -43.55 4.72
CA ILE A 140 19.43 -42.86 3.74
C ILE A 140 18.88 -41.46 3.44
N GLN A 141 17.56 -41.30 3.30
CA GLN A 141 16.90 -40.01 3.11
C GLN A 141 17.25 -39.03 4.23
N ALA A 142 17.05 -39.43 5.49
CA ALA A 142 17.37 -38.57 6.63
C ALA A 142 18.88 -38.27 6.71
N GLY A 143 19.74 -39.23 6.35
CA GLY A 143 21.18 -39.00 6.24
C GLY A 143 21.55 -37.97 5.15
N ILE A 144 20.85 -37.99 4.01
CA ILE A 144 21.06 -37.05 2.89
C ILE A 144 20.63 -35.64 3.31
N SER A 145 19.44 -35.49 3.91
CA SER A 145 18.92 -34.19 4.36
C SER A 145 19.81 -33.51 5.41
N GLU A 146 20.50 -34.29 6.24
CA GLU A 146 21.43 -33.82 7.28
C GLU A 146 22.92 -33.80 6.84
N GLU A 147 23.17 -34.07 5.56
CA GLU A 147 24.50 -34.12 4.93
C GLU A 147 25.54 -35.02 5.64
N LYS A 148 25.11 -36.17 6.18
CA LYS A 148 26.00 -37.09 6.92
C LYS A 148 26.65 -38.15 6.01
N LEU A 149 27.55 -37.71 5.12
CA LEU A 149 28.23 -38.56 4.12
C LEU A 149 28.85 -39.85 4.68
N HIS A 150 29.62 -39.75 5.77
CA HIS A 150 30.29 -40.91 6.38
C HIS A 150 29.30 -41.98 6.86
N LEU A 151 28.17 -41.55 7.41
CA LEU A 151 27.16 -42.46 7.94
C LEU A 151 26.47 -43.20 6.80
N ILE A 152 26.00 -42.49 5.78
CA ILE A 152 25.39 -43.08 4.58
C ILE A 152 26.34 -44.10 3.95
N TRP A 153 27.61 -43.73 3.77
CA TRP A 153 28.61 -44.63 3.19
C TRP A 153 28.79 -45.91 4.03
N THR A 154 28.79 -45.79 5.35
CA THR A 154 28.89 -46.94 6.26
C THR A 154 27.66 -47.84 6.16
N LEU A 155 26.46 -47.27 6.03
CA LEU A 155 25.20 -48.01 5.86
C LEU A 155 25.18 -48.80 4.53
N LEU A 156 25.55 -48.13 3.44
CA LEU A 156 25.65 -48.75 2.12
C LEU A 156 26.73 -49.85 2.08
N ALA A 157 27.88 -49.65 2.73
CA ALA A 157 28.97 -50.62 2.77
C ALA A 157 28.62 -51.93 3.49
N LYS A 158 27.78 -51.86 4.54
CA LYS A 158 27.34 -53.02 5.32
C LYS A 158 26.18 -53.77 4.66
N HIS A 159 25.29 -53.08 3.96
CA HIS A 159 24.14 -53.68 3.28
C HIS A 159 24.34 -53.73 1.76
N ARG A 160 25.30 -54.56 1.33
CA ARG A 160 25.69 -54.68 -0.08
C ARG A 160 24.59 -55.15 -1.04
N GLU A 161 23.48 -55.68 -0.50
CA GLU A 161 22.33 -56.19 -1.27
C GLU A 161 21.17 -55.19 -1.36
N TYR A 162 21.33 -53.95 -0.90
CA TYR A 162 20.27 -52.96 -0.93
C TYR A 162 19.85 -52.61 -2.37
N LYS A 163 18.57 -52.80 -2.69
CA LYS A 163 17.96 -52.32 -3.93
C LYS A 163 17.34 -50.94 -3.68
N ALA A 164 17.92 -49.91 -4.27
CA ALA A 164 17.51 -48.52 -4.07
C ALA A 164 16.21 -48.19 -4.82
N THR A 165 15.09 -48.80 -4.43
CA THR A 165 13.79 -48.70 -5.13
C THR A 165 12.73 -47.86 -4.40
N GLY A 166 13.01 -47.37 -3.20
CA GLY A 166 12.08 -46.52 -2.43
C GLY A 166 11.87 -45.13 -3.04
N VAL A 167 10.72 -44.52 -2.75
CA VAL A 167 10.38 -43.13 -3.07
C VAL A 167 9.68 -42.49 -1.87
N ASP A 168 9.78 -41.17 -1.74
CA ASP A 168 9.11 -40.40 -0.69
C ASP A 168 7.65 -40.02 -1.06
N GLU A 169 7.01 -39.20 -0.22
CA GLU A 169 5.64 -38.72 -0.42
C GLU A 169 5.45 -37.91 -1.72
N GLU A 170 6.49 -37.22 -2.17
CA GLU A 170 6.51 -36.47 -3.43
C GLU A 170 6.91 -37.33 -4.63
N ARG A 171 7.02 -38.65 -4.46
CA ARG A 171 7.51 -39.64 -5.45
C ARG A 171 8.97 -39.43 -5.85
N ARG A 172 9.77 -38.77 -5.01
CA ARG A 172 11.21 -38.55 -5.22
C ARG A 172 12.00 -39.76 -4.74
N ASN A 173 12.89 -40.27 -5.60
CA ASN A 173 13.86 -41.31 -5.21
C ASN A 173 15.07 -40.69 -4.48
N LEU A 174 15.97 -41.53 -3.95
CA LEU A 174 17.18 -41.07 -3.24
C LEU A 174 18.10 -40.17 -4.09
N LEU A 175 18.08 -40.29 -5.42
CA LEU A 175 18.89 -39.46 -6.31
C LEU A 175 18.33 -38.03 -6.46
N HIS A 176 17.01 -37.86 -6.46
CA HIS A 176 16.40 -36.52 -6.38
C HIS A 176 16.82 -35.82 -5.08
N LEU A 177 16.66 -36.51 -3.96
CA LEU A 177 16.98 -35.98 -2.63
C LEU A 177 18.46 -35.59 -2.52
N LEU A 178 19.34 -36.41 -3.09
CA LEU A 178 20.78 -36.11 -3.17
C LEU A 178 21.05 -34.80 -3.92
N CYS A 179 20.40 -34.59 -5.07
CA CYS A 179 20.58 -33.40 -5.89
C CYS A 179 19.91 -32.13 -5.32
N ILE A 180 18.96 -32.28 -4.40
CA ILE A 180 18.24 -31.17 -3.76
C ILE A 180 18.97 -30.69 -2.49
N HIS A 181 19.37 -31.63 -1.62
CA HIS A 181 19.80 -31.30 -0.26
C HIS A 181 21.31 -31.11 -0.09
N VAL A 182 22.15 -31.68 -0.95
CA VAL A 182 23.60 -31.65 -0.75
C VAL A 182 24.19 -30.30 -1.17
N SER A 183 24.82 -29.61 -0.22
CA SER A 183 25.45 -28.30 -0.41
C SER A 183 26.88 -28.33 -0.98
N ASP A 184 27.54 -29.50 -1.02
CA ASP A 184 28.90 -29.65 -1.53
C ASP A 184 28.93 -29.52 -3.06
N LYS A 185 29.23 -28.31 -3.51
CA LYS A 185 29.25 -27.88 -4.92
C LYS A 185 30.64 -28.00 -5.56
N SER A 186 31.57 -28.74 -4.95
CA SER A 186 32.93 -28.86 -5.49
C SER A 186 32.92 -29.65 -6.81
N LEU A 187 32.83 -28.94 -7.92
CA LEU A 187 33.31 -29.41 -9.21
C LEU A 187 34.84 -29.29 -9.20
N ALA A 188 35.53 -30.38 -8.84
CA ALA A 188 36.85 -30.58 -9.42
C ALA A 188 36.63 -31.18 -10.81
N LEU A 189 36.33 -30.31 -11.79
CA LEU A 189 36.46 -30.63 -13.22
C LEU A 189 37.95 -30.46 -13.60
N ASP A 190 38.85 -31.13 -12.86
CA ASP A 190 40.21 -31.31 -13.33
C ASP A 190 40.20 -32.58 -14.19
N ASP A 191 40.58 -32.43 -15.46
CA ASP A 191 40.62 -33.48 -16.49
C ASP A 191 41.43 -34.74 -16.08
N GLU A 192 42.14 -34.72 -14.96
CA GLU A 192 42.99 -35.81 -14.48
C GLU A 192 42.29 -36.84 -13.58
N ASP A 193 41.08 -36.58 -13.08
CA ASP A 193 40.44 -37.44 -12.07
C ASP A 193 39.53 -38.55 -12.64
N PHE A 194 39.40 -38.62 -13.98
CA PHE A 194 38.79 -39.77 -14.69
C PHE A 194 39.75 -40.95 -14.85
N SER A 195 41.04 -40.80 -14.50
CA SER A 195 42.09 -41.78 -14.75
C SER A 195 42.12 -42.96 -13.75
N GLY A 196 41.27 -42.96 -12.72
CA GLY A 196 41.33 -43.94 -11.63
C GLY A 196 40.51 -45.23 -11.81
N PHE A 197 39.58 -45.31 -12.77
CA PHE A 197 38.70 -46.47 -12.96
C PHE A 197 38.31 -46.61 -14.44
N SER A 198 38.51 -47.78 -15.04
CA SER A 198 38.04 -48.08 -16.39
C SER A 198 36.57 -48.48 -16.39
N PHE A 199 35.82 -47.96 -17.36
CA PHE A 199 34.46 -48.39 -17.66
C PHE A 199 34.51 -49.76 -18.35
N ASN A 200 33.88 -50.79 -17.78
CA ASN A 200 33.77 -52.07 -18.47
C ASN A 200 32.55 -52.04 -19.39
N GLU A 201 32.78 -51.89 -20.69
CA GLU A 201 31.74 -51.78 -21.73
C GLU A 201 30.82 -53.02 -21.79
N GLU A 202 31.22 -54.18 -21.27
CA GLU A 202 30.41 -55.41 -21.29
C GLU A 202 29.48 -55.56 -20.07
N THR A 203 29.78 -54.93 -18.93
CA THR A 203 29.03 -55.14 -17.67
C THR A 203 28.36 -53.87 -17.11
N GLY A 204 28.73 -52.69 -17.60
CA GLY A 204 28.22 -51.40 -17.10
C GLY A 204 28.67 -51.05 -15.68
N LEU A 205 29.66 -51.76 -15.12
CA LEU A 205 30.18 -51.57 -13.76
C LEU A 205 31.57 -50.91 -13.80
N LEU A 206 31.84 -50.06 -12.81
CA LEU A 206 33.14 -49.42 -12.57
C LEU A 206 34.05 -50.35 -11.76
N GLU A 207 35.23 -50.72 -12.26
CA GLU A 207 36.19 -51.58 -11.52
C GLU A 207 37.42 -50.85 -10.97
N LYS A 208 37.75 -51.23 -9.72
CA LYS A 208 38.94 -51.03 -8.85
C LYS A 208 39.15 -49.70 -8.10
N GLU A 209 38.78 -49.73 -6.81
CA GLU A 209 39.01 -48.67 -5.82
C GLU A 209 40.48 -48.25 -5.67
N VAL A 210 40.77 -46.96 -5.84
CA VAL A 210 42.02 -46.35 -5.37
C VAL A 210 41.99 -46.31 -3.83
N PRO A 211 42.93 -46.98 -3.13
CA PRO A 211 42.99 -46.94 -1.67
C PRO A 211 43.30 -45.51 -1.17
N ASN A 212 42.63 -45.05 -0.11
CA ASN A 212 42.87 -43.80 0.63
C ASN A 212 42.34 -42.46 0.07
N ARG A 213 41.43 -42.44 -0.92
CA ARG A 213 40.71 -41.20 -1.29
C ARG A 213 39.55 -40.91 -0.32
N LYS A 214 39.38 -39.64 0.09
CA LYS A 214 38.17 -39.21 0.83
C LYS A 214 36.93 -39.44 -0.03
N LYS A 215 35.96 -40.19 0.50
CA LYS A 215 34.67 -40.44 -0.18
C LYS A 215 33.91 -39.13 -0.36
N THR A 216 33.20 -39.01 -1.47
CA THR A 216 32.43 -37.83 -1.89
C THR A 216 30.97 -38.19 -2.10
N TRP A 217 30.10 -37.17 -2.21
CA TRP A 217 28.69 -37.36 -2.55
C TRP A 217 28.49 -37.93 -3.97
N LEU A 218 29.44 -37.71 -4.87
CA LEU A 218 29.46 -38.35 -6.19
C LEU A 218 29.63 -39.87 -6.08
N ASP A 219 30.40 -40.36 -5.10
CA ASP A 219 30.57 -41.80 -4.88
C ASP A 219 29.29 -42.45 -4.37
N VAL A 220 28.51 -41.74 -3.54
CA VAL A 220 27.17 -42.17 -3.12
C VAL A 220 26.23 -42.25 -4.33
N ALA A 221 26.22 -41.24 -5.20
CA ALA A 221 25.42 -41.26 -6.42
C ALA A 221 25.76 -42.47 -7.32
N LYS A 222 27.05 -42.72 -7.55
CA LYS A 222 27.54 -43.89 -8.31
C LYS A 222 27.09 -45.21 -7.69
N TYR A 223 27.19 -45.34 -6.37
CA TYR A 223 26.78 -46.54 -5.66
C TYR A 223 25.27 -46.79 -5.81
N LEU A 224 24.43 -45.76 -5.64
CA LEU A 224 22.98 -45.87 -5.79
C LEU A 224 22.57 -46.27 -7.22
N ILE A 225 23.29 -45.76 -8.23
CA ILE A 225 23.11 -46.16 -9.64
C ILE A 225 23.42 -47.64 -9.83
N ASN A 226 24.54 -48.14 -9.30
CA ASN A 226 24.90 -49.56 -9.36
C ASN A 226 23.89 -50.46 -8.64
N CYS A 227 23.22 -49.94 -7.61
CA CYS A 227 22.14 -50.64 -6.89
C CYS A 227 20.81 -50.69 -7.67
N GLY A 228 20.77 -50.17 -8.89
CA GLY A 228 19.59 -50.22 -9.76
C GLY A 228 18.55 -49.14 -9.49
N ILE A 229 18.93 -47.98 -8.94
CA ILE A 229 18.00 -46.85 -8.79
C ILE A 229 17.49 -46.40 -10.17
N ASN A 230 16.19 -46.17 -10.28
CA ASN A 230 15.62 -45.71 -11.54
C ASN A 230 15.94 -44.22 -11.78
N ILE A 231 16.93 -43.93 -12.62
CA ILE A 231 17.32 -42.56 -13.00
C ILE A 231 16.24 -41.81 -13.81
N LYS A 232 15.22 -42.53 -14.32
CA LYS A 232 14.09 -41.98 -15.09
C LYS A 232 12.81 -41.85 -14.28
N SER A 233 12.83 -42.12 -12.97
CA SER A 233 11.65 -41.89 -12.13
C SER A 233 11.34 -40.40 -12.07
N ALA A 234 10.09 -40.03 -12.33
CA ALA A 234 9.63 -38.66 -12.24
C ALA A 234 8.91 -38.43 -10.90
N ASP A 235 9.14 -37.28 -10.29
CA ASP A 235 8.45 -36.85 -9.07
C ASP A 235 7.00 -36.36 -9.33
N SER A 236 6.36 -35.81 -8.31
CA SER A 236 5.01 -35.23 -8.39
C SER A 236 4.88 -34.09 -9.42
N THR A 237 5.96 -33.39 -9.74
CA THR A 237 6.05 -32.33 -10.76
C THR A 237 6.48 -32.85 -12.13
N SER A 238 6.56 -34.18 -12.29
CA SER A 238 7.16 -34.86 -13.44
C SER A 238 8.64 -34.48 -13.69
N SER A 239 9.34 -33.97 -12.68
CA SER A 239 10.77 -33.67 -12.76
C SER A 239 11.58 -34.94 -12.48
N LEU A 240 12.61 -35.17 -13.29
CA LEU A 240 13.61 -36.23 -13.10
C LEU A 240 14.81 -35.75 -12.26
N PRO A 241 15.63 -36.67 -11.69
CA PRO A 241 16.79 -36.29 -10.89
C PRO A 241 17.78 -35.38 -11.62
N ILE A 242 17.92 -35.55 -12.94
CA ILE A 242 18.78 -34.71 -13.77
C ILE A 242 18.37 -33.23 -13.77
N HIS A 243 17.07 -32.91 -13.64
CA HIS A 243 16.62 -31.51 -13.60
C HIS A 243 17.20 -30.79 -12.37
N TYR A 244 17.13 -31.43 -11.21
CA TYR A 244 17.71 -30.92 -9.97
C TYR A 244 19.24 -30.95 -9.98
N ALA A 245 19.84 -32.00 -10.56
CA ALA A 245 21.29 -32.11 -10.66
C ALA A 245 21.90 -30.95 -11.46
N VAL A 246 21.27 -30.57 -12.56
CA VAL A 246 21.72 -29.48 -13.44
C VAL A 246 21.41 -28.11 -12.82
N GLU A 247 20.22 -27.94 -12.24
CA GLU A 247 19.79 -26.73 -11.53
C GLU A 247 20.71 -26.36 -10.36
N ASN A 248 21.12 -27.34 -9.56
CA ASN A 248 21.95 -27.14 -8.37
C ASN A 248 23.46 -27.34 -8.60
N ASN A 249 23.89 -27.52 -9.86
CA ASN A 249 25.29 -27.78 -10.23
C ASN A 249 25.91 -29.01 -9.53
N PHE A 250 25.14 -30.07 -9.40
CA PHE A 250 25.59 -31.27 -8.73
C PHE A 250 26.39 -32.18 -9.69
N PRO A 251 27.59 -32.71 -9.29
CA PRO A 251 28.48 -33.44 -10.20
C PRO A 251 27.87 -34.70 -10.86
N SER A 252 26.81 -35.29 -10.28
CA SER A 252 26.15 -36.44 -10.91
C SER A 252 25.43 -36.08 -12.20
N ALA A 253 25.17 -34.81 -12.50
CA ALA A 253 24.55 -34.39 -13.76
C ALA A 253 25.34 -34.90 -14.98
N ALA A 254 26.67 -34.72 -15.00
CA ALA A 254 27.52 -35.20 -16.09
C ALA A 254 27.52 -36.75 -16.17
N LEU A 255 27.50 -37.42 -15.03
CA LEU A 255 27.41 -38.88 -14.96
C LEU A 255 26.07 -39.40 -15.53
N LEU A 256 24.95 -38.76 -15.17
CA LEU A 256 23.63 -39.16 -15.63
C LEU A 256 23.47 -39.01 -17.14
N VAL A 257 24.01 -37.94 -17.72
CA VAL A 257 24.02 -37.73 -19.17
C VAL A 257 24.89 -38.77 -19.88
N LYS A 258 26.09 -39.08 -19.36
CA LYS A 258 26.96 -40.12 -19.92
C LYS A 258 26.31 -41.50 -19.90
N LEU A 259 25.60 -41.85 -18.82
CA LEU A 259 24.93 -43.14 -18.67
C LEU A 259 23.65 -43.26 -19.50
N ALA A 260 22.91 -42.16 -19.65
CA ALA A 260 21.66 -42.14 -20.40
C ALA A 260 21.51 -40.82 -21.17
N PRO A 261 22.05 -40.72 -22.39
CA PRO A 261 21.95 -39.51 -23.23
C PRO A 261 20.51 -39.07 -23.48
N SER A 262 19.55 -40.01 -23.44
CA SER A 262 18.10 -39.73 -23.53
C SER A 262 17.58 -38.74 -22.47
N LEU A 263 18.30 -38.55 -21.36
CA LEU A 263 17.91 -37.65 -20.27
C LEU A 263 18.14 -36.17 -20.56
N LEU A 264 18.99 -35.84 -21.53
CA LEU A 264 19.48 -34.49 -21.80
C LEU A 264 18.34 -33.49 -22.08
N ASN A 265 17.32 -33.94 -22.81
CA ASN A 265 16.23 -33.10 -23.32
C ASN A 265 14.85 -33.54 -22.80
N VAL A 266 14.80 -34.31 -21.70
CA VAL A 266 13.52 -34.68 -21.08
C VAL A 266 12.86 -33.41 -20.54
N GLN A 267 11.54 -33.30 -20.68
CA GLN A 267 10.79 -32.17 -20.16
C GLN A 267 10.12 -32.52 -18.83
N ASP A 268 10.13 -31.59 -17.89
CA ASP A 268 9.34 -31.67 -16.66
C ASP A 268 7.85 -31.37 -16.92
N GLY A 269 7.01 -31.37 -15.86
CA GLY A 269 5.57 -31.12 -15.98
C GLY A 269 5.20 -29.72 -16.46
N ARG A 270 6.15 -28.77 -16.53
CA ARG A 270 5.98 -27.45 -17.15
C ARG A 270 6.55 -27.39 -18.57
N GLY A 271 7.11 -28.47 -19.11
CA GLY A 271 7.76 -28.49 -20.42
C GLY A 271 9.24 -28.06 -20.40
N ARG A 272 9.84 -27.84 -19.23
CA ARG A 272 11.23 -27.35 -19.14
C ARG A 272 12.22 -28.50 -19.22
N THR A 273 13.28 -28.34 -20.01
CA THR A 273 14.43 -29.26 -19.99
C THR A 273 15.37 -28.96 -18.82
N PRO A 274 16.29 -29.87 -18.44
CA PRO A 274 17.25 -29.63 -17.38
C PRO A 274 18.06 -28.34 -17.59
N ILE A 275 18.45 -28.06 -18.84
CA ILE A 275 19.21 -26.86 -19.18
C ILE A 275 18.35 -25.58 -19.03
N VAL A 276 17.09 -25.61 -19.48
CA VAL A 276 16.17 -24.47 -19.32
C VAL A 276 15.98 -24.15 -17.85
N ARG A 277 15.83 -25.16 -16.99
CA ARG A 277 15.67 -24.97 -15.55
C ARG A 277 16.90 -24.31 -14.90
N ALA A 278 18.11 -24.76 -15.25
CA ALA A 278 19.34 -24.18 -14.73
C ALA A 278 19.58 -22.73 -15.17
N LEU A 279 19.26 -22.38 -16.42
CA LEU A 279 19.42 -21.02 -16.94
C LEU A 279 18.41 -20.04 -16.34
N LEU A 280 17.22 -20.52 -15.95
CA LEU A 280 16.18 -19.67 -15.36
C LEU A 280 16.37 -19.40 -13.85
N ASN A 281 17.11 -20.23 -13.11
CA ASN A 281 17.13 -20.24 -11.64
C ASN A 281 17.87 -19.04 -10.97
N GLY A 282 18.28 -18.00 -11.71
CA GLY A 282 18.89 -16.78 -11.13
C GLY A 282 20.26 -16.96 -10.43
N ASN A 283 20.61 -18.17 -10.01
CA ASN A 283 21.85 -18.58 -9.37
C ASN A 283 22.87 -19.10 -10.40
N VAL A 284 22.89 -18.43 -11.56
CA VAL A 284 23.55 -18.90 -12.78
C VAL A 284 25.07 -19.02 -12.60
N LYS A 285 25.65 -18.30 -11.63
CA LYS A 285 27.05 -18.46 -11.21
C LYS A 285 27.39 -19.88 -10.77
N SER A 286 26.44 -20.56 -10.12
CA SER A 286 26.67 -21.92 -9.63
C SER A 286 26.44 -22.96 -10.71
N SER A 287 25.38 -22.86 -11.53
CA SER A 287 25.06 -23.82 -12.61
C SER A 287 25.86 -23.62 -13.90
N TYR A 288 26.75 -22.63 -13.97
CA TYR A 288 27.52 -22.32 -15.18
C TYR A 288 28.35 -23.49 -15.72
N PRO A 289 29.18 -24.20 -14.93
CA PRO A 289 30.07 -25.21 -15.49
C PRO A 289 29.31 -26.41 -16.08
N ILE A 290 28.23 -26.83 -15.43
CA ILE A 290 27.39 -27.91 -15.97
C ILE A 290 26.57 -27.43 -17.17
N SER A 291 26.04 -26.21 -17.15
CA SER A 291 25.31 -25.64 -18.29
C SER A 291 26.22 -25.56 -19.52
N ARG A 292 27.48 -25.16 -19.33
CA ARG A 292 28.50 -25.14 -20.37
C ARG A 292 28.75 -26.52 -20.96
N PHE A 293 29.00 -27.53 -20.13
CA PHE A 293 29.17 -28.92 -20.57
C PHE A 293 27.96 -29.42 -21.37
N LEU A 294 26.74 -29.10 -20.93
CA LEU A 294 25.53 -29.55 -21.62
C LEU A 294 25.32 -28.84 -22.97
N ILE A 295 25.66 -27.56 -23.08
CA ILE A 295 25.49 -26.76 -24.30
C ILE A 295 26.62 -27.02 -25.30
N GLU A 296 27.87 -26.89 -24.87
CA GLU A 296 29.06 -27.01 -25.74
C GLU A 296 29.38 -28.46 -26.10
N ASP A 297 29.39 -29.38 -25.12
CA ASP A 297 29.85 -30.75 -25.34
C ASP A 297 28.71 -31.71 -25.72
N GLN A 298 27.53 -31.55 -25.11
CA GLN A 298 26.40 -32.47 -25.28
C GLN A 298 25.30 -31.97 -26.22
N LYS A 299 25.38 -30.71 -26.68
CA LYS A 299 24.40 -30.08 -27.59
C LYS A 299 22.95 -30.15 -27.09
N ALA A 300 22.72 -29.74 -25.85
CA ALA A 300 21.37 -29.64 -25.28
C ALA A 300 20.46 -28.71 -26.11
N ILE A 301 19.17 -29.04 -26.21
CA ILE A 301 18.21 -28.24 -26.98
C ILE A 301 17.85 -26.98 -26.19
N LEU A 302 18.14 -25.81 -26.78
CA LEU A 302 17.79 -24.50 -26.23
C LEU A 302 16.41 -24.00 -26.69
N ASN A 303 15.96 -24.44 -27.87
CA ASN A 303 14.69 -24.04 -28.49
C ASN A 303 13.53 -24.88 -27.94
N VAL A 304 13.15 -24.60 -26.69
CA VAL A 304 12.09 -25.32 -25.98
C VAL A 304 11.00 -24.36 -25.54
N ALA A 305 9.75 -24.71 -25.86
CA ALA A 305 8.57 -24.05 -25.34
C ALA A 305 8.17 -24.68 -24.00
N PHE A 306 7.89 -23.86 -23.00
CA PHE A 306 7.50 -24.30 -21.67
C PHE A 306 6.49 -23.33 -21.05
N ARG A 307 5.87 -23.73 -19.94
CA ARG A 307 4.95 -22.87 -19.16
C ARG A 307 5.71 -22.15 -18.05
N ASN A 308 5.58 -20.83 -18.00
CA ASN A 308 6.13 -20.00 -16.94
C ASN A 308 5.39 -20.23 -15.60
N GLU A 309 5.76 -19.49 -14.55
CA GLU A 309 5.12 -19.60 -13.23
C GLU A 309 3.62 -19.27 -13.25
N LYS A 310 3.18 -18.43 -14.19
CA LYS A 310 1.77 -18.06 -14.39
C LYS A 310 1.00 -19.09 -15.24
N GLY A 311 1.68 -20.13 -15.73
CA GLY A 311 1.11 -21.12 -16.63
C GLY A 311 1.04 -20.68 -18.10
N GLU A 312 1.58 -19.51 -18.46
CA GLU A 312 1.61 -18.99 -19.82
C GLU A 312 2.74 -19.67 -20.61
N ALA A 313 2.49 -20.00 -21.88
CA ALA A 313 3.50 -20.57 -22.75
C ALA A 313 4.56 -19.51 -23.13
N THR A 314 5.83 -19.85 -22.95
CA THR A 314 6.99 -18.97 -23.18
C THR A 314 8.18 -19.76 -23.74
N THR A 315 9.25 -19.06 -24.09
CA THR A 315 10.51 -19.64 -24.57
C THR A 315 11.66 -19.17 -23.70
N LEU A 316 12.79 -19.87 -23.74
CA LEU A 316 13.97 -19.52 -22.95
C LEU A 316 14.47 -18.10 -23.28
N ILE A 317 14.51 -17.74 -24.57
CA ILE A 317 14.95 -16.42 -25.03
C ILE A 317 13.99 -15.33 -24.51
N ASN A 318 12.68 -15.54 -24.56
CA ASN A 318 11.70 -14.57 -24.07
C ASN A 318 11.85 -14.33 -22.56
N GLU A 319 12.03 -15.38 -21.76
CA GLU A 319 12.27 -15.23 -20.31
C GLU A 319 13.61 -14.53 -20.01
N CYS A 320 14.67 -14.80 -20.78
CA CYS A 320 15.93 -14.08 -20.67
C CYS A 320 15.77 -12.58 -20.96
N VAL A 321 14.95 -12.22 -21.96
CA VAL A 321 14.63 -10.82 -22.30
C VAL A 321 13.80 -10.15 -21.19
N LEU A 322 12.81 -10.85 -20.62
CA LEU A 322 11.97 -10.33 -19.53
C LEU A 322 12.77 -10.06 -18.25
N LYS A 323 13.72 -10.94 -17.91
CA LYS A 323 14.50 -10.84 -16.67
C LYS A 323 15.55 -9.72 -16.70
N GLN A 324 15.88 -9.16 -17.87
CA GLN A 324 16.81 -8.03 -18.13
C GLN A 324 18.26 -8.11 -17.54
N ASP A 325 18.54 -8.99 -16.56
CA ASP A 325 19.74 -9.00 -15.70
C ASP A 325 20.36 -10.41 -15.49
N THR A 326 20.13 -11.37 -16.38
CA THR A 326 20.76 -12.70 -16.21
C THR A 326 22.21 -12.66 -16.72
N VAL A 327 23.16 -12.31 -15.86
CA VAL A 327 24.60 -12.28 -16.18
C VAL A 327 25.23 -13.67 -15.98
N LEU A 328 25.90 -14.19 -17.02
CA LEU A 328 26.80 -15.34 -16.89
C LEU A 328 28.20 -14.83 -16.53
N TYR A 329 28.74 -15.32 -15.42
CA TYR A 329 30.11 -15.02 -15.02
C TYR A 329 31.04 -16.11 -15.54
N MET A 330 31.91 -15.78 -16.49
CA MET A 330 32.95 -16.70 -16.98
C MET A 330 34.21 -16.54 -16.12
N GLY A 331 34.57 -17.59 -15.38
CA GLY A 331 35.80 -17.59 -14.57
C GLY A 331 37.08 -17.56 -15.42
N ASN A 332 38.07 -16.83 -14.89
CA ASN A 332 39.46 -16.57 -15.33
C ASN A 332 39.74 -15.47 -16.37
N HIS A 333 38.74 -14.94 -17.06
CA HIS A 333 38.89 -13.70 -17.82
C HIS A 333 37.72 -12.77 -17.49
N ASP A 334 38.00 -11.53 -17.11
CA ASP A 334 37.07 -10.48 -16.63
C ASP A 334 36.01 -10.02 -17.67
N LYS A 335 35.36 -10.95 -18.38
CA LYS A 335 34.26 -10.66 -19.29
C LYS A 335 32.98 -11.28 -18.77
N GLU A 336 32.13 -10.43 -18.21
CA GLU A 336 30.72 -10.70 -18.01
C GLU A 336 30.06 -10.85 -19.39
N VAL A 337 29.44 -12.01 -19.66
CA VAL A 337 28.66 -12.23 -20.88
C VAL A 337 27.20 -12.40 -20.47
N GLY A 338 26.28 -11.72 -21.14
CA GLY A 338 24.85 -11.87 -20.85
C GLY A 338 24.37 -13.27 -21.21
N CYS A 339 23.49 -13.87 -20.38
CA CYS A 339 22.88 -15.18 -20.66
C CYS A 339 22.24 -15.23 -22.06
N LEU A 340 21.59 -14.14 -22.46
CA LEU A 340 21.02 -13.98 -23.78
C LEU A 340 22.06 -14.05 -24.92
N GLU A 341 23.20 -13.36 -24.79
CA GLU A 341 24.26 -13.41 -25.81
C GLU A 341 24.85 -14.82 -25.90
N TYR A 342 25.09 -15.46 -24.75
CA TYR A 342 25.65 -16.82 -24.72
C TYR A 342 24.73 -17.85 -25.39
N ILE A 343 23.43 -17.87 -25.09
CA ILE A 343 22.52 -18.86 -25.71
C ILE A 343 22.37 -18.63 -27.22
N LEU A 344 22.39 -17.36 -27.69
CA LEU A 344 22.31 -17.03 -29.12
C LEU A 344 23.58 -17.46 -29.87
N GLU A 345 24.77 -17.24 -29.29
CA GLU A 345 26.03 -17.71 -29.85
C GLU A 345 26.11 -19.25 -29.97
N HIS A 346 25.36 -19.97 -29.13
CA HIS A 346 25.32 -21.43 -29.09
C HIS A 346 24.09 -22.04 -29.79
N GLY A 347 23.44 -21.29 -30.69
CA GLY A 347 22.42 -21.82 -31.60
C GLY A 347 20.98 -21.78 -31.09
N ALA A 348 20.68 -20.96 -30.07
CA ALA A 348 19.30 -20.60 -29.78
C ALA A 348 18.71 -19.79 -30.96
N ASP A 349 17.55 -20.21 -31.45
CA ASP A 349 16.87 -19.59 -32.58
C ASP A 349 16.14 -18.33 -32.13
N VAL A 350 16.60 -17.19 -32.66
CA VAL A 350 16.11 -15.85 -32.30
C VAL A 350 14.63 -15.64 -32.62
N ASP A 351 14.08 -16.41 -33.58
CA ASP A 351 12.68 -16.33 -34.02
C ASP A 351 11.80 -17.42 -33.37
N PHE A 352 12.36 -18.24 -32.47
CA PHE A 352 11.61 -19.32 -31.83
C PHE A 352 10.49 -18.79 -30.90
N VAL A 353 9.26 -19.21 -31.19
CA VAL A 353 8.05 -18.85 -30.44
C VAL A 353 7.38 -20.08 -29.82
N ALA A 354 6.67 -19.88 -28.70
CA ALA A 354 6.06 -20.97 -27.94
C ALA A 354 4.82 -21.61 -28.60
N GLY A 355 4.31 -21.03 -29.69
CA GLY A 355 3.26 -21.60 -30.53
C GLY A 355 1.84 -21.64 -29.94
N ASP A 356 1.60 -21.08 -28.75
CA ASP A 356 0.29 -21.14 -28.09
C ASP A 356 -0.68 -20.06 -28.62
N ALA A 357 -1.99 -20.29 -28.48
CA ALA A 357 -3.08 -19.50 -29.07
C ALA A 357 -3.15 -18.03 -28.62
N ASP A 358 -2.40 -17.64 -27.59
CA ASP A 358 -2.34 -16.26 -27.07
C ASP A 358 -0.98 -15.54 -27.23
N HIS A 359 0.13 -16.23 -27.54
CA HIS A 359 1.50 -15.65 -27.41
C HIS A 359 2.45 -15.92 -28.59
N ASP A 360 2.19 -15.36 -29.78
CA ASP A 360 3.11 -15.39 -30.95
C ASP A 360 4.07 -14.18 -30.96
N CYS A 361 4.72 -13.95 -29.82
CA CYS A 361 5.61 -12.81 -29.62
C CYS A 361 7.07 -13.29 -29.67
N THR A 362 7.82 -12.85 -30.70
CA THR A 362 9.26 -13.10 -30.80
C THR A 362 10.03 -12.32 -29.72
N ALA A 363 11.24 -12.79 -29.40
CA ALA A 363 12.11 -12.12 -28.44
C ALA A 363 12.44 -10.68 -28.86
N LEU A 364 12.59 -10.44 -30.16
CA LEU A 364 12.81 -9.11 -30.72
C LEU A 364 11.60 -8.20 -30.50
N MET A 365 10.38 -8.70 -30.74
CA MET A 365 9.14 -7.96 -30.50
C MET A 365 9.00 -7.58 -29.02
N LEU A 366 9.31 -8.52 -28.14
CA LEU A 366 9.29 -8.31 -26.69
C LEU A 366 10.32 -7.26 -26.25
N ALA A 367 11.56 -7.33 -26.77
CA ALA A 367 12.61 -6.36 -26.47
C ALA A 367 12.25 -4.94 -26.93
N ILE A 368 11.56 -4.80 -28.06
CA ILE A 368 11.03 -3.51 -28.55
C ILE A 368 9.91 -3.00 -27.63
N LYS A 369 8.96 -3.88 -27.25
CA LYS A 369 7.87 -3.52 -26.32
C LYS A 369 8.38 -3.07 -24.95
N LEU A 370 9.54 -3.59 -24.51
CA LEU A 370 10.25 -3.19 -23.29
C LEU A 370 11.17 -1.96 -23.46
N ASN A 371 11.29 -1.44 -24.67
CA ASN A 371 12.22 -0.39 -25.09
C ASN A 371 13.71 -0.63 -24.73
N CYS A 372 14.17 -1.88 -24.82
CA CYS A 372 15.56 -2.22 -24.49
C CYS A 372 16.46 -2.20 -25.74
N LYS A 373 17.02 -1.02 -26.06
CA LYS A 373 17.88 -0.81 -27.24
C LYS A 373 19.09 -1.74 -27.30
N TRP A 374 19.70 -2.05 -26.14
CA TRP A 374 20.84 -2.96 -26.08
C TRP A 374 20.45 -4.39 -26.46
N THR A 375 19.37 -4.92 -25.86
CA THR A 375 18.83 -6.24 -26.17
C THR A 375 18.38 -6.36 -27.62
N VAL A 376 17.72 -5.32 -28.15
CA VAL A 376 17.37 -5.25 -29.59
C VAL A 376 18.64 -5.32 -30.45
N GLY A 377 19.67 -4.55 -30.09
CA GLY A 377 20.96 -4.59 -30.78
C GLY A 377 21.64 -5.96 -30.72
N ALA A 378 21.54 -6.67 -29.59
CA ALA A 378 22.09 -8.03 -29.44
C ALA A 378 21.33 -9.04 -30.32
N LEU A 379 20.00 -9.02 -30.29
CA LEU A 379 19.16 -9.92 -31.10
C LEU A 379 19.36 -9.69 -32.61
N LEU A 380 19.46 -8.43 -33.06
CA LEU A 380 19.67 -8.09 -34.46
C LEU A 380 21.02 -8.59 -35.03
N LYS A 381 22.03 -8.85 -34.19
CA LYS A 381 23.31 -9.44 -34.65
C LYS A 381 23.14 -10.87 -35.19
N HIS A 382 22.08 -11.56 -34.77
CA HIS A 382 21.79 -12.95 -35.15
C HIS A 382 20.75 -13.05 -36.28
N GLU A 383 20.55 -11.98 -37.05
CA GLU A 383 19.72 -11.95 -38.27
C GLU A 383 18.28 -12.51 -38.10
N PRO A 384 17.47 -11.97 -37.16
CA PRO A 384 16.08 -12.39 -36.99
C PRO A 384 15.23 -12.05 -38.21
N ASN A 385 14.15 -12.82 -38.41
CA ASN A 385 13.16 -12.53 -39.44
C ASN A 385 12.44 -11.21 -39.14
N LEU A 386 12.81 -10.17 -39.89
CA LEU A 386 12.26 -8.82 -39.74
C LEU A 386 10.85 -8.64 -40.30
N ASP A 387 10.37 -9.61 -41.09
CA ASP A 387 9.02 -9.60 -41.69
C ASP A 387 7.95 -10.20 -40.76
N HIS A 388 8.35 -10.70 -39.58
CA HIS A 388 7.41 -11.26 -38.60
C HIS A 388 6.34 -10.24 -38.18
N GLN A 389 5.09 -10.70 -38.14
CA GLN A 389 3.96 -9.95 -37.60
C GLN A 389 3.34 -10.77 -36.47
N ASP A 390 3.03 -10.12 -35.35
CA ASP A 390 2.29 -10.79 -34.28
C ASP A 390 0.83 -11.06 -34.69
N LYS A 391 0.03 -11.63 -33.78
CA LYS A 391 -1.37 -11.99 -34.07
C LYS A 391 -2.27 -10.82 -34.44
N LYS A 392 -1.95 -9.59 -34.00
CA LYS A 392 -2.66 -8.37 -34.40
C LYS A 392 -2.21 -7.88 -35.79
N GLY A 393 -1.26 -8.57 -36.42
CA GLY A 393 -0.58 -8.14 -37.63
C GLY A 393 0.49 -7.08 -37.33
N PHE A 394 0.91 -6.88 -36.09
CA PHE A 394 1.88 -5.83 -35.78
C PHE A 394 3.27 -6.30 -36.17
N SER A 395 3.90 -5.57 -37.09
CA SER A 395 5.34 -5.67 -37.35
C SER A 395 6.16 -5.02 -36.23
N TYR A 396 7.48 -5.22 -36.23
CA TYR A 396 8.38 -4.58 -35.28
C TYR A 396 8.26 -3.05 -35.24
N ILE A 397 7.98 -2.42 -36.39
CA ILE A 397 7.79 -0.97 -36.47
C ILE A 397 6.44 -0.56 -35.91
N HIS A 398 5.38 -1.37 -36.09
CA HIS A 398 4.10 -1.14 -35.38
C HIS A 398 4.30 -1.18 -33.86
N ALA A 399 5.00 -2.20 -33.36
CA ALA A 399 5.28 -2.30 -31.92
C ALA A 399 6.18 -1.18 -31.39
N CYS A 400 7.12 -0.68 -32.21
CA CYS A 400 7.92 0.50 -31.86
C CYS A 400 7.08 1.78 -31.80
N VAL A 401 6.09 1.92 -32.69
CA VAL A 401 5.15 3.05 -32.69
C VAL A 401 4.19 2.95 -31.51
N GLN A 402 3.65 1.77 -31.24
CA GLN A 402 2.68 1.53 -30.18
C GLN A 402 3.01 0.22 -29.46
N THR A 403 3.54 0.32 -28.24
CA THR A 403 4.00 -0.85 -27.48
C THR A 403 2.88 -1.61 -26.81
N SER A 404 1.78 -0.94 -26.49
CA SER A 404 0.53 -1.55 -26.03
C SER A 404 -0.68 -0.71 -26.46
N ASP A 405 -1.89 -1.22 -26.20
CA ASP A 405 -3.13 -0.51 -26.53
C ASP A 405 -3.22 0.87 -25.83
N TYR A 406 -2.45 1.10 -24.76
CA TYR A 406 -2.46 2.32 -23.95
C TYR A 406 -1.09 2.98 -23.75
N ALA A 407 -0.07 2.59 -24.51
CA ALA A 407 1.28 3.15 -24.32
C ALA A 407 2.16 3.08 -25.57
N SER A 408 3.01 4.09 -25.72
CA SER A 408 4.11 4.16 -26.67
C SER A 408 5.34 4.76 -26.00
N HIS A 409 6.54 4.28 -26.31
CA HIS A 409 7.78 4.95 -25.85
C HIS A 409 8.18 6.13 -26.75
N GLU A 410 7.60 6.23 -27.96
CA GLU A 410 7.96 7.23 -28.98
C GLU A 410 9.48 7.35 -29.23
N ASP A 411 10.22 6.24 -29.07
CA ASP A 411 11.68 6.22 -29.14
C ASP A 411 12.16 6.25 -30.60
N VAL A 412 12.61 7.44 -31.00
CA VAL A 412 13.16 7.71 -32.34
C VAL A 412 14.48 6.95 -32.59
N GLU A 413 15.27 6.67 -31.55
CA GLU A 413 16.50 5.89 -31.70
C GLU A 413 16.20 4.41 -31.90
N MET A 414 15.21 3.85 -31.20
CA MET A 414 14.73 2.48 -31.47
C MET A 414 14.26 2.35 -32.93
N LEU A 415 13.47 3.30 -33.41
CA LEU A 415 13.03 3.33 -34.81
C LEU A 415 14.21 3.40 -35.79
N LYS A 416 15.23 4.21 -35.49
CA LYS A 416 16.45 4.29 -36.32
C LYS A 416 17.19 2.95 -36.38
N ILE A 417 17.29 2.24 -35.25
CA ILE A 417 17.95 0.93 -35.18
C ILE A 417 17.21 -0.06 -36.08
N LEU A 418 15.89 -0.15 -35.97
CA LEU A 418 15.06 -1.07 -36.77
C LEU A 418 15.10 -0.73 -38.27
N VAL A 419 15.00 0.54 -38.64
CA VAL A 419 15.08 0.97 -40.04
C VAL A 419 16.47 0.69 -40.62
N LYS A 420 17.54 0.91 -39.84
CA LYS A 420 18.92 0.58 -40.26
C LYS A 420 19.13 -0.93 -40.42
N ALA A 421 18.46 -1.74 -39.61
CA ALA A 421 18.48 -3.20 -39.73
C ALA A 421 17.69 -3.72 -40.95
N GLY A 422 16.87 -2.89 -41.59
CA GLY A 422 16.09 -3.26 -42.78
C GLY A 422 14.67 -3.70 -42.48
N ALA A 423 14.12 -3.40 -41.29
CA ALA A 423 12.76 -3.79 -40.96
C ALA A 423 11.73 -3.14 -41.91
N PRO A 424 10.73 -3.90 -42.41
CA PRO A 424 9.78 -3.41 -43.39
C PRO A 424 8.86 -2.35 -42.77
N MET A 425 8.87 -1.16 -43.38
CA MET A 425 8.17 0.02 -42.86
C MET A 425 6.69 0.11 -43.22
N ASN A 426 6.24 -0.68 -44.20
CA ASN A 426 4.93 -0.52 -44.82
C ASN A 426 4.07 -1.80 -44.77
N LEU A 427 4.41 -2.77 -43.92
CA LEU A 427 3.48 -3.87 -43.63
C LEU A 427 2.20 -3.29 -43.01
N THR A 428 1.08 -3.94 -43.26
CA THR A 428 -0.20 -3.57 -42.65
C THR A 428 -0.59 -4.54 -41.56
N ASN A 429 -1.15 -4.04 -40.46
CA ASN A 429 -1.78 -4.86 -39.44
C ASN A 429 -3.10 -5.48 -39.93
N ASN A 430 -3.80 -6.24 -39.07
CA ASN A 430 -5.07 -6.89 -39.42
C ASN A 430 -6.21 -5.89 -39.70
N GLU A 431 -6.07 -4.64 -39.26
CA GLU A 431 -7.00 -3.53 -39.55
C GLU A 431 -6.65 -2.79 -40.85
N GLY A 432 -5.62 -3.25 -41.58
CA GLY A 432 -5.16 -2.63 -42.83
C GLY A 432 -4.41 -1.31 -42.62
N GLN A 433 -3.92 -1.03 -41.41
CA GLN A 433 -3.14 0.16 -41.08
C GLN A 433 -1.65 -0.14 -41.17
N THR A 434 -0.87 0.79 -41.75
CA THR A 434 0.60 0.77 -41.65
C THR A 434 1.08 1.39 -40.34
N PRO A 435 2.38 1.23 -39.96
CA PRO A 435 2.91 1.91 -38.79
C PRO A 435 2.83 3.43 -38.89
N PHE A 436 2.86 3.97 -40.13
CA PHE A 436 2.72 5.41 -40.34
C PHE A 436 1.27 5.88 -40.14
N ASP A 437 0.28 5.07 -40.51
CA ASP A 437 -1.13 5.36 -40.24
C ASP A 437 -1.39 5.39 -38.72
N MET A 438 -0.89 4.41 -37.97
CA MET A 438 -0.97 4.40 -36.49
C MET A 438 -0.23 5.60 -35.87
N ALA A 439 0.96 5.93 -36.36
CA ALA A 439 1.73 7.05 -35.83
C ALA A 439 1.03 8.41 -36.05
N LYS A 440 0.23 8.57 -37.12
CA LYS A 440 -0.57 9.79 -37.36
C LYS A 440 -1.72 9.95 -36.38
N GLN A 441 -2.24 8.85 -35.83
CA GLN A 441 -3.29 8.88 -34.81
C GLN A 441 -2.74 9.31 -33.44
N GLN A 442 -1.42 9.26 -33.23
CA GLN A 442 -0.78 9.67 -31.99
C GLN A 442 -0.69 11.20 -31.87
N PRO A 443 -1.19 11.81 -30.77
CA PRO A 443 -1.22 13.26 -30.58
C PRO A 443 0.16 13.94 -30.56
N SER A 444 1.23 13.22 -30.23
CA SER A 444 2.58 13.79 -30.19
C SER A 444 3.10 14.15 -31.58
N GLY A 445 2.70 13.39 -32.60
CA GLY A 445 3.21 13.43 -33.96
C GLY A 445 4.71 13.13 -34.10
N ILE A 446 5.43 12.70 -33.04
CA ILE A 446 6.89 12.52 -33.06
C ILE A 446 7.27 11.38 -34.02
N MET A 447 6.64 10.22 -33.84
CA MET A 447 6.86 9.04 -34.68
C MET A 447 6.39 9.28 -36.11
N ALA A 448 5.24 9.95 -36.30
CA ALA A 448 4.73 10.30 -37.63
C ALA A 448 5.71 11.20 -38.40
N ASN A 449 6.22 12.26 -37.77
CA ASN A 449 7.19 13.15 -38.39
C ASN A 449 8.47 12.42 -38.78
N LYS A 450 8.88 11.42 -37.99
CA LYS A 450 10.10 10.66 -38.27
C LYS A 450 9.89 9.62 -39.38
N LEU A 451 8.78 8.88 -39.36
CA LEU A 451 8.40 7.95 -40.42
C LEU A 451 8.19 8.66 -41.76
N ALA A 452 7.60 9.87 -41.76
CA ALA A 452 7.50 10.72 -42.94
C ALA A 452 8.88 11.06 -43.54
N LYS A 453 9.87 11.36 -42.68
CA LYS A 453 11.26 11.60 -43.14
C LYS A 453 11.91 10.35 -43.74
N TYR A 454 11.53 9.16 -43.29
CA TYR A 454 11.96 7.89 -43.88
C TYR A 454 11.15 7.47 -45.11
N LYS A 455 10.23 8.33 -45.59
CA LYS A 455 9.36 8.09 -46.76
C LYS A 455 8.46 6.86 -46.58
N ALA A 456 8.01 6.58 -45.35
CA ALA A 456 6.99 5.56 -45.10
C ALA A 456 5.68 5.92 -45.84
N VAL A 457 5.00 4.90 -46.37
CA VAL A 457 3.77 5.05 -47.14
C VAL A 457 2.59 5.09 -46.18
N CYS A 458 1.70 6.05 -46.39
CA CYS A 458 0.41 6.15 -45.71
C CYS A 458 -0.62 5.43 -46.58
N THR A 459 -1.40 4.50 -46.02
CA THR A 459 -2.43 3.79 -46.80
C THR A 459 -3.82 4.40 -46.63
N GLN A 460 -4.03 5.17 -45.56
CA GLN A 460 -5.31 5.80 -45.27
C GLN A 460 -5.15 7.33 -45.19
N ASP A 461 -5.93 8.06 -45.98
CA ASP A 461 -6.14 9.51 -45.80
C ASP A 461 -7.09 9.72 -44.60
N LEU A 462 -6.62 9.41 -43.40
CA LEU A 462 -7.42 9.63 -42.20
C LEU A 462 -7.45 11.12 -41.86
N MET A 463 -8.64 11.71 -42.08
CA MET A 463 -9.04 12.99 -41.51
C MET A 463 -9.06 12.93 -39.98
N GLU A 464 -8.81 14.10 -39.38
CA GLU A 464 -8.81 14.45 -37.95
C GLU A 464 -9.27 13.35 -36.98
N THR A 465 -8.35 12.95 -36.09
CA THR A 465 -8.62 12.17 -34.88
C THR A 465 -9.96 12.56 -34.27
N ASP A 466 -10.81 11.56 -34.07
CA ASP A 466 -12.09 11.65 -33.38
C ASP A 466 -11.90 12.50 -32.10
N LYS A 467 -12.41 13.74 -32.11
CA LYS A 467 -12.24 14.77 -31.06
C LYS A 467 -12.95 14.40 -29.74
N ASN A 468 -13.32 13.13 -29.57
CA ASN A 468 -14.08 12.57 -28.46
C ASN A 468 -13.21 12.14 -27.26
N TYR A 469 -11.95 12.56 -27.18
CA TYR A 469 -11.20 12.54 -25.92
C TYR A 469 -11.47 13.86 -25.19
N GLU A 470 -12.67 14.00 -24.60
CA GLU A 470 -13.01 15.17 -23.77
C GLU A 470 -12.05 15.30 -22.57
N GLN A 471 -11.51 14.17 -22.11
CA GLN A 471 -10.33 14.06 -21.25
C GLN A 471 -9.43 12.94 -21.80
N GLY A 472 -8.17 12.89 -21.38
CA GLY A 472 -7.18 11.88 -21.80
C GLY A 472 -7.51 10.42 -21.50
N PHE A 473 -8.75 9.95 -21.56
CA PHE A 473 -9.13 8.54 -21.49
C PHE A 473 -10.60 8.41 -21.91
N LYS A 474 -11.05 7.20 -22.25
CA LYS A 474 -12.45 6.91 -22.55
C LYS A 474 -13.06 6.09 -21.42
N PHE A 475 -14.24 6.50 -20.98
CA PHE A 475 -15.05 5.66 -20.10
C PHE A 475 -15.53 4.42 -20.85
N THR A 476 -15.54 3.27 -20.17
CA THR A 476 -15.90 1.99 -20.77
C THR A 476 -17.38 1.68 -20.68
N LYS A 477 -18.07 2.25 -19.69
CA LYS A 477 -19.52 2.10 -19.49
C LYS A 477 -20.23 3.41 -19.87
N GLU A 478 -21.56 3.43 -19.89
CA GLU A 478 -22.31 4.70 -19.91
C GLU A 478 -22.39 5.31 -18.50
N ASP A 479 -22.74 6.59 -18.39
CA ASP A 479 -22.87 7.26 -17.10
C ASP A 479 -24.21 6.86 -16.43
N PRO A 480 -24.18 6.18 -15.27
CA PRO A 480 -25.41 5.69 -14.61
C PRO A 480 -26.33 6.80 -14.09
N LEU A 481 -25.84 8.04 -13.97
CA LEU A 481 -26.59 9.18 -13.42
C LEU A 481 -26.97 10.24 -14.47
N LYS A 482 -26.70 9.98 -15.76
CA LYS A 482 -26.86 10.95 -16.86
C LYS A 482 -28.26 11.59 -16.96
N ASP A 483 -29.30 10.85 -16.64
CA ASP A 483 -30.70 11.30 -16.78
C ASP A 483 -31.27 11.96 -15.52
N MET A 484 -30.45 12.19 -14.49
CA MET A 484 -30.87 12.70 -13.19
C MET A 484 -30.39 14.13 -12.96
N THR A 485 -31.18 14.91 -12.22
CA THR A 485 -30.86 16.29 -11.86
C THR A 485 -30.71 16.43 -10.34
N PHE A 486 -29.65 17.12 -9.94
CA PHE A 486 -29.26 17.30 -8.54
C PHE A 486 -29.07 18.79 -8.24
N ASP A 487 -29.93 19.37 -7.42
CA ASP A 487 -29.76 20.73 -6.89
C ASP A 487 -29.57 20.68 -5.38
N TYR A 488 -28.34 20.35 -4.99
CA TYR A 488 -28.00 20.23 -3.58
C TYR A 488 -28.23 21.53 -2.79
N LYS A 489 -28.27 22.71 -3.44
CA LYS A 489 -28.48 23.98 -2.73
C LYS A 489 -29.95 24.15 -2.37
N ALA A 490 -30.85 23.86 -3.30
CA ALA A 490 -32.29 23.91 -3.06
C ALA A 490 -32.72 22.83 -2.06
N ASP A 491 -32.29 21.59 -2.29
CA ASP A 491 -32.65 20.42 -1.47
C ASP A 491 -32.09 20.55 -0.03
N HIS A 492 -30.86 21.06 0.12
CA HIS A 492 -30.29 21.36 1.45
C HIS A 492 -31.10 22.40 2.21
N LYS A 493 -31.55 23.45 1.52
CA LYS A 493 -32.33 24.53 2.13
C LYS A 493 -33.69 23.99 2.59
N ALA A 494 -34.38 23.23 1.73
CA ALA A 494 -35.65 22.60 2.06
C ALA A 494 -35.54 21.67 3.28
N GLU A 495 -34.50 20.83 3.34
CA GLU A 495 -34.29 19.92 4.48
C GLU A 495 -34.05 20.65 5.81
N ILE A 496 -33.33 21.77 5.76
CA ILE A 496 -33.12 22.63 6.93
C ILE A 496 -34.45 23.25 7.36
N GLU A 497 -35.24 23.79 6.42
CA GLU A 497 -36.54 24.40 6.71
C GLU A 497 -37.53 23.38 7.30
N ASP A 498 -37.71 22.22 6.67
CA ASP A 498 -38.58 21.13 7.14
C ASP A 498 -38.24 20.66 8.56
N LYS A 499 -36.96 20.55 8.88
CA LYS A 499 -36.52 20.09 10.20
C LYS A 499 -36.48 21.19 11.24
N ILE A 500 -36.21 22.43 10.87
CA ILE A 500 -36.37 23.58 11.77
C ILE A 500 -37.84 23.70 12.14
N GLU A 501 -38.79 23.56 11.20
CA GLU A 501 -40.23 23.59 11.49
C GLU A 501 -40.64 22.48 12.47
N LYS A 502 -40.22 21.23 12.25
CA LYS A 502 -40.48 20.12 13.20
C LYS A 502 -39.86 20.35 14.57
N ILE A 503 -38.68 20.95 14.64
CA ILE A 503 -38.01 21.27 15.91
C ILE A 503 -38.69 22.43 16.62
N VAL A 504 -39.24 23.38 15.89
CA VAL A 504 -40.02 24.52 16.39
C VAL A 504 -41.39 24.03 16.90
N GLU A 505 -42.00 23.04 16.26
CA GLU A 505 -43.24 22.38 16.73
C GLU A 505 -43.01 21.59 18.03
N ASP A 506 -41.95 20.79 18.13
CA ASP A 506 -41.52 20.14 19.39
C ASP A 506 -41.13 21.14 20.50
N TYR A 507 -40.94 22.42 20.15
CA TYR A 507 -40.36 23.45 21.02
C TYR A 507 -41.36 24.16 21.94
N GLN A 508 -42.67 24.01 21.71
CA GLN A 508 -43.66 24.63 22.60
C GLN A 508 -43.63 24.02 24.02
N GLU A 509 -42.93 22.89 24.22
CA GLU A 509 -42.76 22.26 25.54
C GLU A 509 -41.32 22.39 26.09
N SER A 510 -41.17 23.28 27.08
CA SER A 510 -40.10 23.38 28.09
C SER A 510 -38.75 24.07 27.74
N SER A 511 -38.50 25.21 28.38
CA SER A 511 -37.16 25.79 28.58
C SER A 511 -36.51 25.12 29.80
N GLU A 512 -35.46 24.34 29.59
CA GLU A 512 -34.73 23.68 30.69
C GLU A 512 -33.88 24.69 31.51
N VAL A 513 -33.95 24.55 32.84
CA VAL A 513 -33.12 25.30 33.79
C VAL A 513 -31.63 24.91 33.64
N ASP A 514 -30.73 25.89 33.65
CA ASP A 514 -29.28 25.66 33.54
C ASP A 514 -28.75 24.66 34.59
N HIS A 515 -27.86 23.75 34.21
CA HIS A 515 -27.32 22.72 35.10
C HIS A 515 -26.61 23.30 36.34
N ALA A 516 -25.92 24.44 36.20
CA ALA A 516 -25.25 25.10 37.32
C ALA A 516 -26.25 25.85 38.24
N ALA A 517 -27.49 26.07 37.78
CA ALA A 517 -28.54 26.53 38.66
C ALA A 517 -29.14 25.37 39.48
N LYS A 518 -29.19 24.15 38.91
CA LYS A 518 -29.73 22.95 39.57
C LYS A 518 -28.87 22.45 40.75
N SER A 519 -27.56 22.70 40.75
CA SER A 519 -26.66 22.19 41.80
C SER A 519 -26.88 22.82 43.18
N ASN A 520 -27.46 24.02 43.25
CA ASN A 520 -27.65 24.77 44.50
C ASN A 520 -29.13 24.93 44.91
N ILE A 521 -30.06 24.30 44.17
CA ILE A 521 -31.50 24.37 44.44
C ILE A 521 -32.00 22.96 44.74
N GLU A 522 -32.39 22.69 45.99
CA GLU A 522 -33.01 21.42 46.38
C GLU A 522 -34.46 21.33 45.86
N GLY A 523 -34.76 20.33 45.02
CA GLY A 523 -36.11 19.97 44.57
C GLY A 523 -36.32 19.97 43.05
N THR A 524 -37.26 19.14 42.56
CA THR A 524 -37.57 18.92 41.14
C THR A 524 -38.54 19.95 40.53
N ASP A 525 -39.12 20.86 41.32
CA ASP A 525 -40.18 21.79 40.90
C ASP A 525 -39.65 23.20 40.53
N ILE A 526 -38.69 23.25 39.60
CA ILE A 526 -38.09 24.48 39.08
C ILE A 526 -38.28 24.60 37.57
N GLU A 527 -38.72 25.77 37.10
CA GLU A 527 -38.92 26.05 35.68
C GLU A 527 -38.36 27.44 35.31
N VAL A 528 -38.09 27.68 34.04
CA VAL A 528 -37.78 29.03 33.56
C VAL A 528 -39.06 29.85 33.50
N TYR A 529 -39.06 31.06 34.07
CA TYR A 529 -40.21 31.96 34.04
C TYR A 529 -40.51 32.45 32.62
N ILE A 530 -41.76 32.29 32.19
CA ILE A 530 -42.26 32.73 30.90
C ILE A 530 -43.16 33.95 31.10
N ASP A 531 -42.93 35.02 30.34
CA ASP A 531 -43.78 36.21 30.36
C ASP A 531 -45.21 35.84 29.93
N PRO A 532 -46.23 35.98 30.80
CA PRO A 532 -47.59 35.57 30.50
C PRO A 532 -48.27 36.42 29.41
N VAL A 533 -47.74 37.60 29.08
CA VAL A 533 -48.32 38.52 28.08
C VAL A 533 -47.75 38.28 26.69
N ASN A 534 -46.44 38.04 26.60
CA ASN A 534 -45.72 37.93 25.32
C ASN A 534 -45.26 36.49 25.01
N ASN A 535 -45.60 35.53 25.86
CA ASN A 535 -45.12 34.15 25.83
C ASN A 535 -43.60 34.03 25.65
N LYS A 536 -42.84 35.00 26.18
CA LYS A 536 -41.39 35.12 26.00
C LYS A 536 -40.68 34.62 27.27
N PRO A 537 -39.92 33.50 27.22
CA PRO A 537 -39.15 33.07 28.38
C PRO A 537 -38.11 34.11 28.77
N TYR A 538 -37.93 34.39 30.05
CA TYR A 538 -36.83 35.19 30.57
C TYR A 538 -35.56 34.34 30.69
N ASP A 539 -35.02 33.92 29.54
CA ASP A 539 -33.82 33.11 29.39
C ASP A 539 -32.99 33.64 28.22
N THR A 540 -31.75 34.07 28.52
CA THR A 540 -30.81 34.58 27.52
C THR A 540 -29.39 34.14 27.81
N THR A 541 -28.66 33.83 26.75
CA THR A 541 -27.20 33.64 26.81
C THR A 541 -26.56 34.77 26.01
N LEU A 542 -25.89 35.70 26.70
CA LEU A 542 -25.11 36.75 26.06
C LEU A 542 -23.69 36.24 25.85
N ILE A 543 -23.13 36.50 24.68
CA ILE A 543 -21.78 36.07 24.35
C ILE A 543 -20.93 37.30 24.03
N LYS A 544 -19.71 37.34 24.58
CA LYS A 544 -18.74 38.41 24.39
C LYS A 544 -17.37 37.84 24.06
N THR A 545 -17.09 37.72 22.77
CA THR A 545 -15.69 37.63 22.32
C THR A 545 -15.11 39.05 22.36
N LEU A 546 -14.20 39.36 23.29
CA LEU A 546 -13.53 40.66 23.32
C LEU A 546 -12.03 40.50 23.60
N VAL A 547 -11.23 40.51 22.53
CA VAL A 547 -9.78 40.70 22.66
C VAL A 547 -9.56 42.12 23.16
N LYS A 548 -9.22 42.27 24.44
CA LYS A 548 -8.92 43.55 25.08
C LYS A 548 -7.41 43.77 25.03
N VAL A 549 -6.94 44.60 24.11
CA VAL A 549 -5.52 44.96 24.07
C VAL A 549 -5.30 46.14 25.02
N ASN A 550 -4.55 45.91 26.09
CA ASN A 550 -4.14 47.00 26.98
C ASN A 550 -2.83 47.59 26.44
N ILE A 551 -2.92 48.75 25.78
CA ILE A 551 -1.78 49.39 25.11
C ILE A 551 -0.78 50.00 26.12
N HIS A 552 -1.16 50.11 27.40
CA HIS A 552 -0.40 50.83 28.45
C HIS A 552 0.26 49.93 29.51
N GLY A 553 0.24 48.61 29.36
CA GLY A 553 0.86 47.68 30.33
C GLY A 553 1.44 46.47 29.62
N HIS A 554 2.54 45.94 30.15
CA HIS A 554 3.36 44.84 29.60
C HIS A 554 2.65 43.46 29.48
N GLY A 555 1.44 43.39 28.92
CA GLY A 555 0.72 42.13 28.70
C GLY A 555 -0.35 42.20 27.61
N GLN A 556 -0.22 41.35 26.59
CA GLN A 556 -1.26 41.08 25.59
C GLN A 556 -2.23 40.04 26.16
N TYR A 557 -3.41 40.46 26.64
CA TYR A 557 -4.41 39.51 27.18
C TYR A 557 -5.79 39.70 26.52
N GLY A 558 -6.16 38.83 25.57
CA GLY A 558 -7.53 38.75 25.06
C GLY A 558 -8.50 38.13 26.07
N ILE A 559 -9.74 38.60 26.15
CA ILE A 559 -10.78 38.08 27.06
C ILE A 559 -11.99 37.59 26.26
N ASN A 560 -12.10 36.29 26.03
CA ASN A 560 -13.36 35.71 25.52
C ASN A 560 -14.24 35.21 26.66
N SER A 561 -15.35 35.89 26.88
CA SER A 561 -16.26 35.65 28.00
C SER A 561 -17.70 35.43 27.56
N PHE A 562 -18.43 34.58 28.28
CA PHE A 562 -19.88 34.47 28.16
C PHE A 562 -20.56 35.07 29.39
N TYR A 563 -21.84 35.42 29.25
CA TYR A 563 -22.70 35.91 30.32
C TYR A 563 -24.14 35.42 30.08
N LYS A 564 -24.56 34.36 30.78
CA LYS A 564 -25.91 33.80 30.73
C LYS A 564 -26.78 34.38 31.85
N MET A 565 -28.05 34.62 31.56
CA MET A 565 -29.04 35.10 32.52
C MET A 565 -30.35 34.34 32.37
N GLN A 566 -30.93 33.88 33.47
CA GLN A 566 -32.24 33.21 33.52
C GLN A 566 -33.06 33.71 34.71
N VAL A 567 -34.37 33.84 34.55
CA VAL A 567 -35.29 33.96 35.68
C VAL A 567 -35.92 32.59 35.90
N ILE A 568 -35.67 31.98 37.05
CA ILE A 568 -36.13 30.64 37.40
C ILE A 568 -37.26 30.79 38.42
N HIS A 569 -38.39 30.15 38.18
CA HIS A 569 -39.52 30.08 39.09
C HIS A 569 -39.46 28.77 39.90
N HIS A 570 -39.36 28.90 41.22
CA HIS A 570 -39.41 27.78 42.14
C HIS A 570 -40.83 27.63 42.68
N LYS A 571 -41.61 26.73 42.08
CA LYS A 571 -43.06 26.58 42.37
C LYS A 571 -43.32 26.24 43.83
N ALA A 572 -42.58 25.29 44.39
CA ALA A 572 -42.78 24.83 45.76
C ALA A 572 -42.51 25.90 46.84
N LYS A 573 -41.66 26.90 46.55
CA LYS A 573 -41.31 27.99 47.49
C LYS A 573 -41.93 29.34 47.12
N GLY A 574 -42.67 29.42 45.99
CA GLY A 574 -43.24 30.67 45.48
C GLY A 574 -42.19 31.77 45.25
N LEU A 575 -40.99 31.39 44.79
CA LEU A 575 -39.83 32.29 44.74
C LEU A 575 -39.24 32.35 43.33
N TYR A 576 -38.79 33.54 42.91
CA TYR A 576 -38.17 33.78 41.61
C TYR A 576 -36.68 34.02 41.78
N ILE A 577 -35.84 33.25 41.09
CA ILE A 577 -34.39 33.32 41.18
C ILE A 577 -33.83 33.90 39.88
N LEU A 578 -33.22 35.08 39.94
CA LEU A 578 -32.40 35.57 38.85
C LEU A 578 -31.04 34.86 38.90
N PHE A 579 -30.82 33.95 37.96
CA PHE A 579 -29.58 33.24 37.78
C PHE A 579 -28.70 33.93 36.74
N ASN A 580 -27.51 34.37 37.16
CA ASN A 580 -26.49 34.93 36.29
C ASN A 580 -25.28 34.00 36.30
N ARG A 581 -24.76 33.60 35.14
CA ARG A 581 -23.55 32.79 35.01
C ARG A 581 -22.59 33.42 34.02
N TRP A 582 -21.33 33.57 34.39
CA TRP A 582 -20.31 34.14 33.54
C TRP A 582 -19.00 33.40 33.66
N GLY A 583 -18.23 33.40 32.59
CA GLY A 583 -16.98 32.67 32.54
C GLY A 583 -16.31 32.81 31.19
N ARG A 584 -15.28 31.99 30.98
CA ARG A 584 -14.61 31.90 29.68
C ARG A 584 -15.34 30.91 28.79
N VAL A 585 -15.47 31.26 27.51
CA VAL A 585 -16.11 30.37 26.52
C VAL A 585 -15.21 29.15 26.31
N GLY A 586 -15.81 27.95 26.32
CA GLY A 586 -15.10 26.66 26.18
C GLY A 586 -14.65 26.00 27.48
N PHE A 587 -14.78 26.67 28.63
CA PHE A 587 -14.57 26.06 29.95
C PHE A 587 -15.93 25.77 30.61
N PHE A 588 -16.10 24.54 31.10
CA PHE A 588 -17.35 24.10 31.74
C PHE A 588 -17.61 24.80 33.08
N GLU A 589 -16.56 25.29 33.75
CA GLU A 589 -16.67 25.97 35.04
C GLU A 589 -16.74 27.50 34.84
N GLY A 590 -17.87 28.09 35.20
CA GLY A 590 -18.08 29.53 35.24
C GLY A 590 -18.55 29.96 36.61
N GLN A 591 -18.24 31.19 37.01
CA GLN A 591 -18.82 31.79 38.22
C GLN A 591 -20.31 32.02 37.98
N HIS A 592 -21.11 31.84 39.01
CA HIS A 592 -22.54 32.10 38.94
C HIS A 592 -23.03 32.79 40.21
N GLN A 593 -24.17 33.47 40.07
CA GLN A 593 -24.88 34.14 41.15
C GLN A 593 -26.36 33.81 41.01
N GLN A 594 -26.99 33.53 42.15
CA GLN A 594 -28.43 33.36 42.27
C GLN A 594 -28.96 34.46 43.18
N THR A 595 -29.83 35.31 42.66
CA THR A 595 -30.46 36.38 43.44
C THR A 595 -31.95 36.06 43.58
N PRO A 596 -32.44 35.78 44.80
CA PRO A 596 -33.85 35.46 45.06
C PRO A 596 -34.73 36.71 45.09
N PHE A 597 -35.98 36.58 44.64
CA PHE A 597 -37.02 37.61 44.62
C PHE A 597 -38.38 36.98 44.98
N HIS A 598 -39.22 37.73 45.71
CA HIS A 598 -40.56 37.28 46.09
C HIS A 598 -41.63 37.50 45.01
N THR A 599 -41.34 38.30 43.98
CA THR A 599 -42.27 38.58 42.87
C THR A 599 -41.58 38.51 41.52
N ALA A 600 -42.32 38.15 40.49
CA ALA A 600 -41.82 38.07 39.11
C ALA A 600 -41.43 39.45 38.56
N GLU A 601 -42.15 40.50 38.93
CA GLU A 601 -41.89 41.88 38.50
C GLU A 601 -40.53 42.38 39.00
N ALA A 602 -40.18 42.05 40.25
CA ALA A 602 -38.89 42.44 40.82
C ALA A 602 -37.73 41.72 40.11
N ALA A 603 -37.87 40.40 39.89
CA ALA A 603 -36.86 39.59 39.19
C ALA A 603 -36.67 40.03 37.73
N THR A 604 -37.75 40.27 37.00
CA THR A 604 -37.72 40.68 35.58
C THR A 604 -37.25 42.13 35.40
N SER A 605 -37.55 43.03 36.33
CA SER A 605 -37.00 44.39 36.35
C SER A 605 -35.48 44.36 36.50
N GLU A 606 -34.97 43.55 37.43
CA GLU A 606 -33.53 43.43 37.64
C GLU A 606 -32.84 42.75 36.44
N PHE A 607 -33.47 41.74 35.84
CA PHE A 607 -33.01 41.15 34.58
C PHE A 607 -32.87 42.21 33.47
N LYS A 608 -33.90 43.06 33.27
CA LYS A 608 -33.88 44.12 32.24
C LYS A 608 -32.78 45.14 32.49
N LYS A 609 -32.53 45.51 33.76
CA LYS A 609 -31.43 46.42 34.14
C LYS A 609 -30.07 45.83 33.83
N ILE A 610 -29.81 44.59 34.25
CA ILE A 610 -28.53 43.91 33.99
C ILE A 610 -28.33 43.72 32.49
N PHE A 611 -29.37 43.32 31.75
CA PHE A 611 -29.32 43.20 30.29
C PHE A 611 -28.91 44.52 29.63
N ARG A 612 -29.60 45.62 29.94
CA ARG A 612 -29.28 46.95 29.41
C ARG A 612 -27.88 47.41 29.79
N PHE A 613 -27.43 47.13 31.02
CA PHE A 613 -26.07 47.47 31.46
C PHE A 613 -25.00 46.71 30.65
N LYS A 614 -25.23 45.43 30.37
CA LYS A 614 -24.29 44.55 29.67
C LYS A 614 -24.30 44.76 28.15
N THR A 615 -25.44 45.05 27.53
CA THR A 615 -25.60 45.13 26.07
C THR A 615 -25.79 46.55 25.53
N ALA A 616 -26.15 47.51 26.38
CA ALA A 616 -26.64 48.84 25.99
C ALA A 616 -27.91 48.82 25.11
N ASN A 617 -28.65 47.71 25.11
CA ASN A 617 -29.91 47.53 24.37
C ASN A 617 -31.08 47.30 25.35
N GLU A 618 -32.31 47.58 24.93
CA GLU A 618 -33.53 47.27 25.70
C GLU A 618 -34.01 45.85 25.45
N TRP A 619 -34.40 45.14 26.52
CA TRP A 619 -34.93 43.77 26.41
C TRP A 619 -36.27 43.69 25.66
N SER A 620 -37.06 44.76 25.72
CA SER A 620 -38.36 44.85 25.04
C SER A 620 -38.23 44.88 23.51
N ARG A 621 -37.07 45.34 22.99
CA ARG A 621 -36.80 45.50 21.55
C ARG A 621 -35.58 44.69 21.09
N THR A 622 -35.57 43.40 21.39
CA THR A 622 -34.48 42.49 20.97
C THR A 622 -34.44 42.24 19.46
N ASP A 623 -35.54 42.52 18.76
CA ASP A 623 -35.71 42.52 17.31
C ASP A 623 -34.86 43.59 16.60
N MET A 624 -34.57 44.72 17.27
CA MET A 624 -33.71 45.80 16.75
C MET A 624 -32.34 45.85 17.45
N PHE A 625 -31.82 44.70 17.88
CA PHE A 625 -30.57 44.65 18.63
C PHE A 625 -29.37 45.15 17.80
N GLU A 626 -28.60 46.10 18.36
CA GLU A 626 -27.40 46.64 17.72
C GLU A 626 -26.16 46.44 18.61
N LYS A 627 -25.11 45.80 18.08
CA LYS A 627 -23.86 45.58 18.81
C LYS A 627 -23.14 46.92 19.07
N LYS A 628 -22.96 47.28 20.34
CA LYS A 628 -22.21 48.48 20.76
C LYS A 628 -20.77 48.15 21.18
N ALA A 629 -19.83 49.06 20.93
CA ALA A 629 -18.43 48.90 21.29
C ALA A 629 -18.23 48.63 22.79
N GLY A 630 -17.43 47.61 23.14
CA GLY A 630 -17.14 47.21 24.53
C GLY A 630 -18.25 46.47 25.29
N LYS A 631 -19.46 46.36 24.72
CA LYS A 631 -20.65 45.70 25.31
C LYS A 631 -20.82 44.25 24.82
N TYR A 632 -21.69 43.48 25.48
CA TYR A 632 -22.00 42.08 25.13
C TYR A 632 -22.86 42.03 23.87
N ASN A 633 -22.62 41.02 23.01
CA ASN A 633 -23.49 40.73 21.86
C ASN A 633 -24.61 39.77 22.29
N LEU A 634 -25.79 39.89 21.68
CA LEU A 634 -26.89 38.95 21.90
C LEU A 634 -26.69 37.73 20.99
N LEU A 635 -26.69 36.53 21.57
CA LEU A 635 -26.76 35.30 20.79
C LEU A 635 -28.22 35.06 20.42
N ALA A 636 -28.54 34.95 19.14
CA ALA A 636 -29.88 34.61 18.69
C ALA A 636 -30.33 33.26 19.28
N ARG A 637 -31.58 33.20 19.74
CA ARG A 637 -32.18 32.08 20.49
C ARG A 637 -32.23 30.76 19.71
N GLU A 638 -32.17 30.85 18.38
CA GLU A 638 -32.14 29.73 17.43
C GLU A 638 -30.92 28.80 17.62
N LYS A 639 -29.87 29.24 18.33
CA LYS A 639 -28.57 28.54 18.42
C LYS A 639 -28.25 28.04 19.83
N ASN A 640 -29.13 27.24 20.45
CA ASN A 640 -28.83 26.60 21.74
C ASN A 640 -27.88 25.37 21.53
N PRO A 641 -26.67 25.35 22.12
CA PRO A 641 -25.66 24.30 21.95
C PRO A 641 -26.18 22.85 22.08
N GLU A 642 -26.93 22.57 23.15
CA GLU A 642 -27.41 21.22 23.45
C GLU A 642 -28.53 20.78 22.49
N ARG A 643 -29.36 21.72 22.06
CA ARG A 643 -30.40 21.49 21.05
C ARG A 643 -29.78 21.25 19.68
N MET A 644 -28.74 22.01 19.36
CA MET A 644 -28.00 21.87 18.11
C MET A 644 -27.20 20.55 18.04
N LYS A 645 -26.70 20.03 19.18
CA LYS A 645 -26.11 18.67 19.26
C LYS A 645 -27.14 17.57 18.98
N ARG A 646 -28.37 17.69 19.51
CA ARG A 646 -29.48 16.75 19.22
C ARG A 646 -29.88 16.80 17.74
N PHE A 647 -29.98 18.00 17.17
CA PHE A 647 -30.24 18.23 15.75
C PHE A 647 -29.25 17.46 14.86
N HIS A 648 -27.94 17.62 15.07
CA HIS A 648 -26.91 16.95 14.25
C HIS A 648 -27.00 15.42 14.31
N LYS A 649 -27.29 14.86 15.49
CA LYS A 649 -27.38 13.40 15.69
C LYS A 649 -28.64 12.80 15.04
N GLN A 650 -29.76 13.52 15.07
CA GLN A 650 -31.02 13.09 14.44
C GLN A 650 -30.98 13.24 12.92
N VAL A 651 -30.42 14.35 12.44
CA VAL A 651 -30.31 14.66 11.01
C VAL A 651 -29.41 13.62 10.33
N LEU A 652 -28.18 13.41 10.79
CA LEU A 652 -27.22 12.56 10.07
C LEU A 652 -27.31 11.07 10.42
N LYS A 653 -28.40 10.62 11.06
CA LYS A 653 -28.58 9.22 11.50
C LYS A 653 -28.26 8.17 10.41
N PRO A 654 -28.68 8.34 9.13
CA PRO A 654 -28.35 7.38 8.05
C PRO A 654 -26.84 7.25 7.78
N PHE A 655 -26.08 8.33 7.97
CA PHE A 655 -24.63 8.39 7.72
C PHE A 655 -23.80 8.10 8.99
N LEU A 656 -24.46 7.92 10.13
CA LEU A 656 -23.84 7.69 11.45
C LEU A 656 -23.77 6.21 11.85
N ASP A 657 -24.65 5.36 11.29
CA ASP A 657 -24.76 3.96 11.72
C ASP A 657 -23.80 3.04 10.95
N LYS A 658 -23.06 2.20 11.70
CA LYS A 658 -22.02 1.29 11.17
C LYS A 658 -22.59 -0.05 10.70
N SER A 659 -23.88 -0.30 10.93
CA SER A 659 -24.57 -1.55 10.64
C SER A 659 -24.72 -1.85 9.14
N HIS A 660 -24.70 -0.83 8.29
CA HIS A 660 -24.92 -0.96 6.84
C HIS A 660 -23.66 -1.36 6.05
N LEU A 661 -22.70 -2.10 6.61
CA LEU A 661 -21.46 -2.51 5.90
C LEU A 661 -21.66 -3.50 4.74
N LYS A 662 -22.89 -3.96 4.49
CA LYS A 662 -23.30 -4.71 3.29
C LYS A 662 -24.16 -3.82 2.40
N GLN A 663 -24.23 -4.09 1.09
CA GLN A 663 -25.30 -3.51 0.25
C GLN A 663 -26.62 -3.69 1.01
N PRO A 664 -27.40 -2.62 1.23
CA PRO A 664 -28.61 -2.73 2.03
C PRO A 664 -29.53 -3.74 1.35
N ASN A 665 -29.87 -4.82 2.07
CA ASN A 665 -31.02 -5.63 1.70
C ASN A 665 -32.23 -4.69 1.70
N VAL A 666 -33.14 -4.90 0.75
CA VAL A 666 -34.36 -4.12 0.46
C VAL A 666 -35.25 -3.86 1.70
N GLU A 667 -34.96 -4.47 2.85
CA GLU A 667 -35.68 -4.35 4.12
C GLU A 667 -35.55 -2.99 4.83
N ASP A 668 -34.57 -2.13 4.48
CA ASP A 668 -34.38 -0.80 5.10
C ASP A 668 -35.16 0.35 4.40
N GLY A 669 -35.92 0.07 3.34
CA GLY A 669 -36.73 1.09 2.63
C GLY A 669 -35.95 2.11 1.79
N LEU A 670 -34.66 1.85 1.53
CA LEU A 670 -33.79 2.68 0.69
C LEU A 670 -33.87 2.26 -0.79
N VAL A 671 -33.80 3.24 -1.69
CA VAL A 671 -33.71 2.99 -3.14
C VAL A 671 -32.36 2.32 -3.47
N GLU A 672 -32.39 1.30 -4.33
CA GLU A 672 -31.18 0.59 -4.79
C GLU A 672 -30.23 1.54 -5.56
N SER A 673 -28.93 1.39 -5.34
CA SER A 673 -27.90 2.23 -5.99
C SER A 673 -27.69 1.81 -7.44
N ARG A 674 -27.51 2.79 -8.33
CA ARG A 674 -27.13 2.60 -9.74
C ARG A 674 -25.61 2.54 -9.95
N LEU A 675 -24.83 2.74 -8.89
CA LEU A 675 -23.36 2.80 -8.96
C LEU A 675 -22.74 1.40 -8.96
N ASP A 676 -21.58 1.27 -9.62
CA ASP A 676 -20.72 0.09 -9.47
C ASP A 676 -20.32 -0.09 -8.00
N GLU A 677 -20.25 -1.33 -7.52
CA GLU A 677 -19.94 -1.64 -6.11
C GLU A 677 -18.67 -0.95 -5.60
N HIS A 678 -17.63 -0.81 -6.43
CA HIS A 678 -16.39 -0.13 -6.04
C HIS A 678 -16.59 1.39 -5.91
N VAL A 679 -17.36 1.99 -6.82
CA VAL A 679 -17.70 3.42 -6.79
C VAL A 679 -18.65 3.71 -5.62
N TYR A 680 -19.60 2.83 -5.35
CA TYR A 680 -20.48 2.89 -4.19
C TYR A 680 -19.68 2.88 -2.88
N ARG A 681 -18.73 1.94 -2.73
CA ARG A 681 -17.82 1.88 -1.56
C ARG A 681 -16.94 3.12 -1.43
N LEU A 682 -16.41 3.64 -2.55
CA LEU A 682 -15.66 4.89 -2.58
C LEU A 682 -16.53 6.04 -2.05
N MET A 683 -17.74 6.21 -2.61
CA MET A 683 -18.66 7.26 -2.20
C MET A 683 -19.02 7.16 -0.73
N LYS A 684 -19.28 5.95 -0.25
CA LYS A 684 -19.53 5.68 1.17
C LYS A 684 -18.36 6.05 2.08
N ASP A 685 -17.12 5.82 1.64
CA ASP A 685 -15.93 6.17 2.42
C ASP A 685 -15.69 7.69 2.42
N ILE A 686 -15.73 8.36 1.26
CA ILE A 686 -15.49 9.82 1.17
C ILE A 686 -16.60 10.66 1.82
N THR A 687 -17.80 10.09 1.98
CA THR A 687 -18.93 10.70 2.70
C THR A 687 -19.00 10.31 4.18
N ASN A 688 -18.02 9.55 4.69
CA ASN A 688 -18.04 9.08 6.07
C ASN A 688 -18.00 10.24 7.06
N TYR A 689 -19.12 10.45 7.76
CA TYR A 689 -19.28 11.53 8.71
C TYR A 689 -18.23 11.49 9.84
N SER A 690 -17.85 10.30 10.32
CA SER A 690 -16.87 10.19 11.43
C SER A 690 -15.46 10.65 11.06
N GLU A 691 -15.14 10.62 9.76
CA GLU A 691 -13.90 11.17 9.22
C GLU A 691 -14.01 12.68 9.02
N LEU A 692 -15.11 13.17 8.41
CA LEU A 692 -15.38 14.60 8.25
C LEU A 692 -15.43 15.33 9.61
N LYS A 693 -16.02 14.69 10.63
CA LYS A 693 -16.10 15.17 12.01
C LYS A 693 -14.73 15.35 12.67
N ALA A 694 -13.68 14.65 12.22
CA ALA A 694 -12.37 14.76 12.84
C ALA A 694 -11.81 16.20 12.79
N ILE A 695 -12.28 17.02 11.84
CA ILE A 695 -11.91 18.43 11.70
C ILE A 695 -12.57 19.30 12.79
N GLU A 696 -13.64 18.83 13.44
CA GLU A 696 -14.31 19.51 14.56
C GLU A 696 -13.44 19.67 15.81
N SER A 697 -12.32 18.94 15.94
CA SER A 697 -11.42 19.07 17.11
C SER A 697 -10.85 20.49 17.27
N PHE A 698 -10.87 21.30 16.22
CA PHE A 698 -10.37 22.67 16.21
C PHE A 698 -11.45 23.73 16.49
N PHE A 699 -12.72 23.35 16.66
CA PHE A 699 -13.86 24.27 16.71
C PHE A 699 -14.75 24.14 17.96
N ASP A 700 -15.42 25.24 18.30
CA ASP A 700 -16.37 25.33 19.42
C ASP A 700 -17.67 24.59 19.09
N LYS A 701 -17.69 23.33 19.55
CA LYS A 701 -18.81 22.39 19.41
C LYS A 701 -20.10 22.90 20.04
N ASP A 702 -20.00 23.86 20.96
CA ASP A 702 -21.15 24.39 21.67
C ASP A 702 -21.76 25.59 20.92
N ARG A 703 -20.95 26.51 20.38
CA ARG A 703 -21.47 27.73 19.72
C ARG A 703 -22.18 27.48 18.39
N THR A 704 -21.59 26.67 17.52
CA THR A 704 -22.17 26.33 16.22
C THR A 704 -21.64 24.95 15.83
N PRO A 705 -22.50 23.92 15.87
CA PRO A 705 -22.09 22.64 15.37
C PRO A 705 -21.85 22.70 13.87
N PHE A 706 -20.96 21.82 13.45
CA PHE A 706 -20.23 21.87 12.19
C PHE A 706 -21.13 21.56 11.00
N GLY A 707 -21.03 22.35 9.92
CA GLY A 707 -21.90 22.27 8.73
C GLY A 707 -22.98 23.35 8.63
N LEU A 708 -23.11 24.24 9.63
CA LEU A 708 -24.06 25.37 9.63
C LEU A 708 -23.40 26.76 9.58
N ILE A 709 -22.09 26.80 9.38
CA ILE A 709 -21.42 28.07 9.09
C ILE A 709 -21.77 28.43 7.65
N SER A 710 -22.55 29.51 7.47
CA SER A 710 -22.98 29.94 6.14
C SER A 710 -21.77 30.26 5.27
N THR A 711 -21.89 29.99 3.97
CA THR A 711 -20.89 30.36 2.96
C THR A 711 -20.57 31.85 3.02
N GLU A 712 -21.56 32.69 3.29
CA GLU A 712 -21.40 34.13 3.52
C GLU A 712 -20.49 34.45 4.73
N SER A 713 -20.64 33.72 5.84
CA SER A 713 -19.81 33.91 7.03
C SER A 713 -18.35 33.54 6.77
N ILE A 714 -18.14 32.46 6.01
CA ILE A 714 -16.79 32.03 5.57
C ILE A 714 -16.17 33.09 4.66
N GLN A 715 -16.95 33.64 3.72
CA GLN A 715 -16.49 34.66 2.78
C GLN A 715 -16.13 35.97 3.51
N LYS A 716 -16.98 36.45 4.40
CA LYS A 716 -16.68 37.61 5.27
C LYS A 716 -15.44 37.36 6.13
N GLY A 717 -15.28 36.13 6.65
CA GLY A 717 -14.08 35.71 7.36
C GLY A 717 -12.81 35.85 6.52
N LYS A 718 -12.83 35.39 5.25
CA LYS A 718 -11.70 35.54 4.31
C LYS A 718 -11.38 37.02 4.04
N GLU A 719 -12.39 37.85 3.80
CA GLU A 719 -12.22 39.29 3.56
C GLU A 719 -11.56 40.01 4.75
N ILE A 720 -11.94 39.67 5.98
CA ILE A 720 -11.33 40.25 7.18
C ILE A 720 -9.86 39.82 7.31
N LEU A 721 -9.52 38.56 7.01
CA LEU A 721 -8.11 38.11 7.01
C LEU A 721 -7.26 38.90 6.00
N THR A 722 -7.80 39.19 4.81
CA THR A 722 -7.12 40.04 3.82
C THR A 722 -6.87 41.44 4.37
N LYS A 723 -7.87 42.07 4.99
CA LYS A 723 -7.71 43.39 5.63
C LYS A 723 -6.67 43.38 6.75
N ILE A 724 -6.63 42.32 7.58
CA ILE A 724 -5.61 42.16 8.64
C ILE A 724 -4.21 42.03 8.03
N ARG A 725 -4.09 41.34 6.88
CA ARG A 725 -2.82 41.18 6.16
C ARG A 725 -2.30 42.52 5.66
N GLU A 726 -3.14 43.29 4.97
CA GLU A 726 -2.82 44.63 4.48
C GLU A 726 -2.36 45.56 5.60
N GLU A 727 -3.11 45.61 6.72
CA GLU A 727 -2.75 46.43 7.88
C GLU A 727 -1.44 45.98 8.55
N ASN A 728 -1.15 44.67 8.55
CA ASN A 728 0.13 44.15 9.07
C ASN A 728 1.34 44.59 8.22
N GLU A 729 1.18 44.72 6.90
CA GLU A 729 2.25 45.12 5.96
C GLU A 729 2.64 46.61 6.04
N ILE A 730 1.77 47.46 6.60
CA ILE A 730 2.06 48.90 6.78
C ILE A 730 3.24 49.09 7.74
N GLN A 731 4.35 49.66 7.24
CA GLN A 731 5.49 50.05 8.07
C GLN A 731 5.21 51.37 8.78
N ILE A 732 5.39 51.41 10.11
CA ILE A 732 5.24 52.62 10.93
C ILE A 732 6.59 52.96 11.55
N ASN A 733 6.96 54.25 11.50
CA ASN A 733 8.20 54.75 12.08
C ASN A 733 8.16 54.66 13.61
N ILE A 734 9.28 54.29 14.24
CA ILE A 734 9.38 53.95 15.67
C ILE A 734 9.00 55.14 16.57
N PHE A 735 9.12 56.37 16.07
CA PHE A 735 8.87 57.61 16.82
C PHE A 735 7.41 58.11 16.78
N GLU A 736 6.53 57.52 15.96
CA GLU A 736 5.13 57.96 15.83
C GLU A 736 4.18 57.15 16.73
N ASN A 737 4.21 57.41 18.04
CA ASN A 737 3.42 56.68 19.04
C ASN A 737 1.91 56.66 18.74
N GLN A 738 1.35 57.74 18.19
CA GLN A 738 -0.08 57.84 17.90
C GLN A 738 -0.48 56.96 16.70
N LYS A 739 0.28 56.97 15.59
CA LYS A 739 0.01 56.07 14.45
C LYS A 739 0.20 54.60 14.80
N LYS A 740 1.16 54.30 15.68
CA LYS A 740 1.36 52.95 16.24
C LYS A 740 0.13 52.51 17.03
N GLN A 741 -0.42 53.38 17.87
CA GLN A 741 -1.64 53.14 18.62
C GLN A 741 -2.85 52.89 17.69
N ASP A 742 -3.04 53.74 16.68
CA ASP A 742 -4.14 53.61 15.71
C ASP A 742 -4.08 52.29 14.93
N LYS A 743 -2.89 51.86 14.50
CA LYS A 743 -2.69 50.56 13.83
C LYS A 743 -3.08 49.39 14.72
N TYR A 744 -2.61 49.38 15.97
CA TYR A 744 -2.94 48.29 16.89
C TYR A 744 -4.42 48.28 17.27
N GLU A 745 -5.08 49.44 17.35
CA GLU A 745 -6.52 49.54 17.57
C GLU A 745 -7.32 48.98 16.38
N LYS A 746 -6.97 49.36 15.14
CA LYS A 746 -7.55 48.79 13.92
C LYS A 746 -7.39 47.28 13.84
N LEU A 747 -6.17 46.77 14.04
CA LEU A 747 -5.88 45.33 14.03
C LEU A 747 -6.68 44.60 15.12
N THR A 748 -6.84 45.21 16.29
CA THR A 748 -7.66 44.66 17.38
C THR A 748 -9.13 44.57 16.97
N ASN A 749 -9.67 45.61 16.32
CA ASN A 749 -11.05 45.63 15.85
C ASN A 749 -11.31 44.57 14.77
N LEU A 750 -10.44 44.46 13.77
CA LEU A 750 -10.53 43.44 12.72
C LEU A 750 -10.40 42.03 13.29
N THR A 751 -9.47 41.81 14.22
CA THR A 751 -9.30 40.52 14.90
C THR A 751 -10.55 40.14 15.71
N ASN A 752 -11.16 41.12 16.39
CA ASN A 752 -12.41 40.93 17.13
C ASN A 752 -13.61 40.63 16.22
N GLU A 753 -13.68 41.29 15.07
CA GLU A 753 -14.70 41.04 14.05
C GLU A 753 -14.58 39.61 13.51
N PHE A 754 -13.37 39.18 13.15
CA PHE A 754 -13.08 37.83 12.68
C PHE A 754 -13.54 36.76 13.68
N TYR A 755 -13.09 36.86 14.95
CA TYR A 755 -13.47 35.91 16.01
C TYR A 755 -14.93 35.99 16.44
N SER A 756 -15.68 37.00 16.01
CA SER A 756 -17.12 37.07 16.22
C SER A 756 -17.93 36.35 15.14
N ILE A 757 -17.38 36.26 13.93
CA ILE A 757 -18.02 35.58 12.79
C ILE A 757 -17.62 34.10 12.77
N ILE A 758 -16.34 33.79 13.02
CA ILE A 758 -15.80 32.44 12.98
C ILE A 758 -15.61 31.90 14.41
N PRO A 759 -16.40 30.89 14.84
CA PRO A 759 -16.32 30.32 16.18
C PRO A 759 -15.13 29.37 16.30
N PHE A 760 -14.34 29.47 17.38
CA PHE A 760 -13.13 28.66 17.58
C PHE A 760 -12.92 28.24 19.05
N THR A 761 -12.23 27.11 19.26
CA THR A 761 -11.85 26.60 20.60
C THR A 761 -10.40 26.88 20.97
N ASN A 762 -10.13 26.83 22.28
CA ASN A 762 -8.83 27.02 22.96
C ASN A 762 -8.38 28.48 23.05
N PHE A 763 -9.04 29.25 23.90
CA PHE A 763 -8.48 30.47 24.46
C PHE A 763 -7.49 30.13 25.58
N ASP A 764 -6.32 29.60 25.22
CA ASP A 764 -5.19 29.63 26.15
C ASP A 764 -4.72 31.09 26.28
N ILE A 765 -4.52 31.52 27.52
CA ILE A 765 -4.23 32.91 27.93
C ILE A 765 -3.02 33.50 27.16
N GLU A 766 -2.15 32.65 26.64
CA GLU A 766 -0.93 33.00 25.92
C GLU A 766 -1.12 33.21 24.41
N ASN A 767 -2.20 32.68 23.80
CA ASN A 767 -2.37 32.64 22.34
C ASN A 767 -3.45 33.59 21.78
N THR A 768 -4.24 34.26 22.61
CA THR A 768 -5.33 35.14 22.14
C THR A 768 -4.90 36.61 22.13
N GLY A 769 -3.90 36.90 21.31
CA GLY A 769 -3.42 38.24 21.00
C GLY A 769 -4.03 38.80 19.70
N ILE A 770 -3.56 39.99 19.30
CA ILE A 770 -3.79 40.51 17.94
C ILE A 770 -3.24 39.50 16.94
N MET A 771 -4.00 39.18 15.89
CA MET A 771 -3.59 38.19 14.89
C MET A 771 -2.29 38.64 14.19
N LYS A 772 -1.24 37.82 14.35
CA LYS A 772 0.10 38.11 13.79
C LYS A 772 0.21 37.59 12.36
N SER A 773 1.13 38.15 11.58
CA SER A 773 1.37 37.72 10.19
C SER A 773 1.68 36.23 10.03
N ARG A 774 2.31 35.59 11.04
CA ARG A 774 2.62 34.15 11.02
C ARG A 774 1.37 33.26 11.16
N GLU A 775 0.29 33.78 11.74
CA GLU A 775 -0.93 33.04 12.06
C GLU A 775 -1.96 33.10 10.91
N LEU A 776 -1.89 34.12 10.06
CA LEU A 776 -2.82 34.34 8.93
C LEU A 776 -2.93 33.11 8.02
N ASN A 777 -1.79 32.51 7.66
CA ASN A 777 -1.77 31.35 6.76
C ASN A 777 -2.43 30.12 7.38
N SER A 778 -2.23 29.92 8.68
CA SER A 778 -2.89 28.84 9.43
C SER A 778 -4.41 29.04 9.42
N TRP A 779 -4.87 30.29 9.57
CA TRP A 779 -6.29 30.62 9.51
C TRP A 779 -6.89 30.49 8.11
N GLU A 780 -6.18 30.87 7.05
CA GLU A 780 -6.62 30.66 5.67
C GLU A 780 -6.79 29.17 5.34
N ASP A 781 -5.82 28.33 5.73
CA ASP A 781 -5.92 26.88 5.54
C ASP A 781 -7.05 26.25 6.38
N ARG A 782 -7.36 26.82 7.56
CA ARG A 782 -8.52 26.43 8.36
C ARG A 782 -9.83 26.84 7.70
N LEU A 783 -9.96 28.08 7.22
CA LEU A 783 -11.16 28.53 6.50
C LEU A 783 -11.42 27.69 5.25
N LYS A 784 -10.36 27.28 4.53
CA LYS A 784 -10.49 26.34 3.42
C LYS A 784 -11.07 25.00 3.88
N GLN A 785 -10.52 24.41 4.95
CA GLN A 785 -11.07 23.17 5.52
C GLN A 785 -12.53 23.31 5.95
N ILE A 786 -12.92 24.43 6.57
CA ILE A 786 -14.31 24.70 6.94
C ILE A 786 -15.20 24.78 5.71
N SER A 787 -14.74 25.47 4.66
CA SER A 787 -15.48 25.61 3.41
C SER A 787 -15.72 24.26 2.73
N ASP A 788 -14.68 23.45 2.60
CA ASP A 788 -14.75 22.15 1.92
C ASP A 788 -15.66 21.18 2.67
N VAL A 789 -15.59 21.20 4.01
CA VAL A 789 -16.45 20.35 4.80
C VAL A 789 -17.88 20.88 4.86
N SER A 790 -18.10 22.19 4.98
CA SER A 790 -19.45 22.78 4.91
C SER A 790 -20.17 22.39 3.62
N PHE A 791 -19.45 22.43 2.49
CA PHE A 791 -19.94 21.90 1.22
C PHE A 791 -20.34 20.42 1.30
N ALA A 792 -19.45 19.56 1.82
CA ALA A 792 -19.75 18.13 2.00
C ALA A 792 -21.03 17.91 2.82
N PHE A 793 -21.21 18.68 3.90
CA PHE A 793 -22.42 18.64 4.73
C PHE A 793 -23.68 19.07 3.99
N SER A 794 -23.63 20.16 3.22
CA SER A 794 -24.78 20.58 2.40
C SER A 794 -25.22 19.48 1.44
N VAL A 795 -24.28 18.78 0.81
CA VAL A 795 -24.58 17.65 -0.08
C VAL A 795 -25.20 16.47 0.68
N LEU A 796 -24.68 16.12 1.87
CA LEU A 796 -25.25 15.03 2.69
C LEU A 796 -26.68 15.32 3.15
N LEU A 797 -26.97 16.58 3.50
CA LEU A 797 -28.31 17.01 3.90
C LEU A 797 -29.28 16.98 2.72
N ALA A 798 -28.85 17.47 1.55
CA ALA A 798 -29.63 17.37 0.33
C ALA A 798 -29.92 15.91 -0.06
N ALA A 799 -28.94 15.01 0.06
CA ALA A 799 -29.11 13.58 -0.18
C ALA A 799 -30.14 12.95 0.78
N GLN A 800 -30.19 13.44 2.01
CA GLN A 800 -31.19 12.99 2.97
C GLN A 800 -32.61 13.44 2.61
N HIS A 801 -32.77 14.66 2.11
CA HIS A 801 -34.06 15.20 1.68
C HIS A 801 -34.73 14.28 0.65
N ARG A 802 -33.94 13.79 -0.31
CA ARG A 802 -34.40 12.97 -1.44
C ARG A 802 -34.13 11.48 -1.28
N MET A 803 -33.87 11.01 -0.05
CA MET A 803 -33.50 9.61 0.21
C MET A 803 -34.56 8.57 -0.19
N GLN A 804 -35.84 8.99 -0.29
CA GLN A 804 -36.93 8.14 -0.74
C GLN A 804 -37.00 8.03 -2.27
N GLU A 805 -36.39 8.96 -2.99
CA GLU A 805 -36.39 9.03 -4.46
C GLU A 805 -35.09 8.48 -5.06
N VAL A 806 -33.97 8.75 -4.41
CA VAL A 806 -32.63 8.46 -4.90
C VAL A 806 -31.78 7.89 -3.78
N ASN A 807 -30.94 6.91 -4.10
CA ASN A 807 -29.97 6.42 -3.14
C ASN A 807 -29.07 7.57 -2.66
N PRO A 808 -28.83 7.74 -1.34
CA PRO A 808 -28.08 8.88 -0.83
C PRO A 808 -26.67 9.03 -1.41
N TYR A 809 -25.99 7.92 -1.71
CA TYR A 809 -24.62 7.96 -2.26
C TYR A 809 -24.61 8.31 -3.76
N ASP A 810 -25.63 7.88 -4.50
CA ASP A 810 -25.86 8.27 -5.89
C ASP A 810 -26.14 9.78 -5.98
N TYR A 811 -27.00 10.28 -5.08
CA TYR A 811 -27.27 11.72 -4.97
C TYR A 811 -25.99 12.50 -4.65
N CYS A 812 -25.18 12.00 -3.72
CA CYS A 812 -23.91 12.62 -3.37
C CYS A 812 -22.99 12.72 -4.60
N LEU A 813 -22.81 11.64 -5.37
CA LEU A 813 -21.97 11.66 -6.57
C LEU A 813 -22.54 12.58 -7.65
N GLY A 814 -23.85 12.50 -7.89
CA GLY A 814 -24.55 13.35 -8.84
C GLY A 814 -24.39 14.85 -8.53
N SER A 815 -24.43 15.22 -7.25
CA SER A 815 -24.21 16.61 -6.79
C SER A 815 -22.79 17.12 -7.03
N LEU A 816 -21.81 16.24 -7.24
CA LEU A 816 -20.43 16.61 -7.53
C LEU A 816 -20.21 17.03 -8.99
N ASP A 817 -21.18 16.81 -9.90
CA ASP A 817 -21.00 16.98 -11.36
C ASP A 817 -19.73 16.28 -11.87
N CYS A 818 -19.48 15.09 -11.33
CA CYS A 818 -18.27 14.31 -11.57
C CYS A 818 -18.64 12.89 -11.96
N ARG A 819 -17.94 12.36 -12.97
CA ARG A 819 -18.07 10.98 -13.42
C ARG A 819 -16.89 10.16 -12.93
N ILE A 820 -17.20 9.04 -12.27
CA ILE A 820 -16.20 8.13 -11.68
C ILE A 820 -16.46 6.71 -12.19
N GLU A 821 -15.40 6.03 -12.66
CA GLU A 821 -15.46 4.64 -13.12
C GLU A 821 -14.31 3.83 -12.51
N HIS A 822 -14.62 2.67 -11.94
CA HIS A 822 -13.62 1.75 -11.41
C HIS A 822 -12.83 1.06 -12.54
N MET A 823 -11.52 0.98 -12.38
CA MET A 823 -10.62 0.28 -13.30
C MET A 823 -10.31 -1.12 -12.79
N SER A 824 -10.51 -2.14 -13.64
CA SER A 824 -10.06 -3.50 -13.33
C SER A 824 -8.54 -3.55 -13.21
N ALA A 825 -8.03 -4.19 -12.16
CA ALA A 825 -6.60 -4.43 -11.95
C ALA A 825 -5.95 -5.22 -13.10
N GLU A 826 -6.75 -5.99 -13.85
CA GLU A 826 -6.27 -6.74 -15.01
C GLU A 826 -6.12 -5.91 -16.28
N SER A 827 -6.68 -4.70 -16.32
CA SER A 827 -6.56 -3.84 -17.49
C SER A 827 -5.12 -3.37 -17.70
N ASP A 828 -4.68 -3.30 -18.96
CA ASP A 828 -3.33 -2.87 -19.31
C ASP A 828 -3.02 -1.45 -18.83
N GLU A 829 -4.02 -0.55 -18.85
CA GLU A 829 -3.90 0.80 -18.29
C GLU A 829 -3.65 0.78 -16.78
N ALA A 830 -4.38 -0.06 -16.02
CA ALA A 830 -4.15 -0.20 -14.58
C ALA A 830 -2.78 -0.83 -14.27
N LYS A 831 -2.34 -1.81 -15.06
CA LYS A 831 -1.00 -2.42 -14.95
C LYS A 831 0.11 -1.39 -15.20
N LEU A 832 -0.05 -0.56 -16.21
CA LEU A 832 0.91 0.51 -16.53
C LEU A 832 0.97 1.58 -15.44
N ILE A 833 -0.18 2.05 -14.95
CA ILE A 833 -0.23 3.01 -13.84
C ILE A 833 0.34 2.37 -12.56
N SER A 834 0.07 1.09 -12.30
CA SER A 834 0.66 0.35 -11.18
C SER A 834 2.19 0.31 -11.29
N LYS A 835 2.75 0.10 -12.49
CA LYS A 835 4.19 0.19 -12.73
C LYS A 835 4.75 1.60 -12.46
N TYR A 836 3.95 2.65 -12.67
CA TYR A 836 4.33 4.03 -12.34
C TYR A 836 4.30 4.32 -10.83
N ILE A 837 3.35 3.74 -10.10
CA ILE A 837 3.26 3.79 -8.65
C ILE A 837 4.44 3.01 -8.02
N TYR A 838 4.60 1.75 -8.39
CA TYR A 838 5.58 0.78 -7.85
C TYR A 838 6.86 0.71 -8.69
N ARG A 839 7.47 1.86 -8.98
CA ARG A 839 8.70 1.90 -9.80
C ARG A 839 9.80 1.03 -9.21
N GLU A 840 10.49 0.29 -10.09
CA GLU A 840 11.65 -0.55 -9.77
C GLU A 840 12.68 0.21 -8.90
N GLY A 841 13.25 -0.44 -7.89
CA GLY A 841 14.34 0.10 -7.07
C GLY A 841 13.96 1.14 -5.98
N LYS A 842 12.67 1.44 -5.77
CA LYS A 842 12.19 2.20 -4.61
C LYS A 842 11.15 1.40 -3.81
N SER A 843 11.29 1.36 -2.48
CA SER A 843 10.25 0.81 -1.60
C SER A 843 9.04 1.74 -1.60
N CYS A 844 7.89 1.23 -2.02
CA CYS A 844 6.60 1.88 -1.82
C CYS A 844 5.76 0.95 -0.95
N ASP A 845 5.50 1.37 0.28
CA ASP A 845 4.78 0.56 1.26
C ASP A 845 3.25 0.69 1.11
N ALA A 846 2.77 1.54 0.20
CA ALA A 846 1.36 1.80 -0.03
C ALA A 846 0.72 0.72 -0.90
N LYS A 847 -0.29 0.00 -0.38
CA LYS A 847 -1.07 -0.98 -1.16
C LYS A 847 -2.31 -0.31 -1.77
N VAL A 848 -2.31 -0.08 -3.08
CA VAL A 848 -3.47 0.48 -3.79
C VAL A 848 -4.59 -0.54 -3.79
N THR A 849 -5.73 -0.19 -3.20
CA THR A 849 -6.93 -1.05 -3.08
C THR A 849 -8.03 -0.65 -4.07
N GLY A 850 -7.97 0.55 -4.62
CA GLY A 850 -8.92 1.02 -5.64
C GLY A 850 -8.27 2.00 -6.61
N MET A 851 -8.56 1.83 -7.90
CA MET A 851 -8.13 2.73 -8.98
C MET A 851 -9.37 3.17 -9.76
N PHE A 852 -9.56 4.48 -9.90
CA PHE A 852 -10.76 5.04 -10.50
C PHE A 852 -10.38 6.08 -11.57
N ARG A 853 -11.02 6.02 -12.74
CA ARG A 853 -11.04 7.12 -13.71
C ARG A 853 -11.99 8.20 -13.20
N VAL A 854 -11.57 9.46 -13.26
CA VAL A 854 -12.32 10.59 -12.70
C VAL A 854 -12.35 11.73 -13.69
N ALA A 855 -13.56 12.15 -14.09
CA ALA A 855 -13.80 13.31 -14.93
C ALA A 855 -14.70 14.32 -14.23
N CYS A 856 -14.19 15.51 -13.94
CA CYS A 856 -14.95 16.58 -13.30
C CYS A 856 -15.40 17.59 -14.35
N GLN A 857 -16.69 17.92 -14.40
CA GLN A 857 -17.24 18.72 -15.50
C GLN A 857 -16.61 20.12 -15.61
N GLU A 858 -16.31 20.77 -14.49
CA GLU A 858 -15.70 22.10 -14.45
C GLU A 858 -14.23 22.08 -14.93
N ASP A 859 -13.46 21.07 -14.52
CA ASP A 859 -12.06 20.90 -14.96
C ASP A 859 -11.98 20.59 -16.45
N THR A 860 -12.82 19.68 -16.95
CA THR A 860 -12.84 19.29 -18.38
C THR A 860 -13.11 20.49 -19.27
N LYS A 861 -14.09 21.32 -18.91
CA LYS A 861 -14.47 22.51 -19.70
C LYS A 861 -13.35 23.54 -19.77
N ASN A 862 -12.58 23.68 -18.69
CA ASN A 862 -11.58 24.74 -18.55
C ASN A 862 -10.17 24.30 -18.97
N TYR A 863 -9.93 23.00 -19.21
CA TYR A 863 -8.59 22.48 -19.47
C TYR A 863 -8.03 22.87 -20.86
N ARG A 864 -6.79 23.39 -20.87
CA ARG A 864 -6.04 23.78 -22.07
C ARG A 864 -5.42 22.56 -22.75
N THR A 865 -6.05 22.10 -23.81
CA THR A 865 -5.61 20.94 -24.61
C THR A 865 -4.57 21.29 -25.69
N ASP A 866 -4.42 22.57 -26.04
CA ASP A 866 -3.55 23.11 -27.10
C ASP A 866 -2.05 23.08 -26.74
N LEU A 867 -1.72 23.00 -25.45
CA LEU A 867 -0.34 23.05 -24.97
C LEU A 867 0.34 21.69 -25.09
N LYS A 868 1.59 21.72 -25.57
CA LYS A 868 2.48 20.55 -25.63
C LYS A 868 3.11 20.23 -24.26
N ASN A 869 3.85 19.13 -24.14
CA ASN A 869 4.52 18.67 -22.91
C ASN A 869 3.52 18.34 -21.80
N LYS A 870 2.59 17.43 -22.10
CA LYS A 870 1.60 16.90 -21.16
C LYS A 870 2.20 15.77 -20.34
N ARG A 871 1.95 15.75 -19.03
CA ARG A 871 2.46 14.72 -18.10
C ARG A 871 1.39 14.27 -17.14
N LEU A 872 1.45 13.02 -16.71
CA LEU A 872 0.64 12.50 -15.61
C LEU A 872 1.42 12.62 -14.29
N LEU A 873 0.91 13.42 -13.35
CA LEU A 873 1.60 13.73 -12.10
C LEU A 873 0.68 13.58 -10.89
N PHE A 874 1.24 13.09 -9.78
CA PHE A 874 0.53 12.82 -8.53
C PHE A 874 0.29 14.08 -7.71
N HIS A 875 -0.87 14.15 -7.07
CA HIS A 875 -1.25 15.18 -6.11
C HIS A 875 -1.90 14.54 -4.86
N GLY A 876 -1.21 14.64 -3.72
CA GLY A 876 -1.70 14.12 -2.45
C GLY A 876 -2.50 15.16 -1.69
N THR A 877 -3.64 14.76 -1.11
CA THR A 877 -4.53 15.65 -0.36
C THR A 877 -5.15 14.96 0.85
N LYS A 878 -5.78 15.74 1.74
CA LYS A 878 -6.53 15.18 2.87
C LYS A 878 -7.90 14.70 2.41
N MET A 879 -8.40 13.63 3.02
CA MET A 879 -9.72 13.04 2.78
C MET A 879 -10.85 14.09 2.74
N ALA A 880 -10.86 15.02 3.68
CA ALA A 880 -11.88 16.07 3.77
C ALA A 880 -11.92 17.06 2.60
N HIS A 881 -10.90 17.10 1.75
CA HIS A 881 -10.86 17.97 0.58
C HIS A 881 -11.39 17.28 -0.69
N ILE A 882 -11.60 15.96 -0.67
CA ILE A 882 -11.90 15.19 -1.89
C ILE A 882 -13.21 15.62 -2.53
N MET A 883 -14.32 15.72 -1.78
CA MET A 883 -15.61 16.13 -2.35
C MET A 883 -15.53 17.52 -3.00
N SER A 884 -14.83 18.46 -2.37
CA SER A 884 -14.65 19.82 -2.92
C SER A 884 -13.78 19.83 -4.19
N ILE A 885 -12.74 18.98 -4.23
CA ILE A 885 -11.87 18.81 -5.41
C ILE A 885 -12.61 18.12 -6.54
N LEU A 886 -13.45 17.12 -6.26
CA LEU A 886 -14.26 16.45 -7.28
C LEU A 886 -15.32 17.39 -7.86
N LYS A 887 -15.83 18.35 -7.08
CA LYS A 887 -16.79 19.36 -7.56
C LYS A 887 -16.14 20.46 -8.39
N ASN A 888 -15.11 21.10 -7.85
CA ASN A 888 -14.58 22.36 -8.38
C ASN A 888 -13.16 22.23 -8.97
N GLY A 889 -12.62 21.02 -9.01
CA GLY A 889 -11.24 20.78 -9.41
C GLY A 889 -10.17 21.23 -8.41
N LEU A 890 -8.92 21.23 -8.88
CA LEU A 890 -7.78 21.70 -8.10
C LEU A 890 -7.71 23.24 -8.11
N GLN A 891 -7.85 23.85 -6.94
CA GLN A 891 -7.82 25.31 -6.80
C GLN A 891 -6.47 25.84 -6.32
N ILE A 892 -6.05 26.98 -6.89
CA ILE A 892 -4.90 27.75 -6.40
C ILE A 892 -5.27 28.37 -5.05
N ALA A 893 -4.33 28.33 -4.11
CA ALA A 893 -4.53 28.93 -2.80
C ALA A 893 -4.63 30.47 -2.91
N PRO A 894 -5.46 31.14 -2.08
CA PRO A 894 -5.62 32.59 -2.09
C PRO A 894 -4.31 33.35 -1.89
N GLU A 895 -4.30 34.62 -2.29
CA GLU A 895 -3.13 35.47 -2.17
C GLU A 895 -2.67 35.63 -0.72
N GLY A 896 -1.42 35.21 -0.46
CA GLY A 896 -0.76 35.40 0.83
C GLY A 896 -0.54 34.12 1.64
N SER A 897 -1.17 33.01 1.25
CA SER A 897 -0.98 31.70 1.88
C SER A 897 0.46 31.15 1.71
N ILE A 898 1.13 30.82 2.82
CA ILE A 898 2.46 30.17 2.81
C ILE A 898 2.27 28.66 3.04
N ARG A 899 2.33 27.87 1.96
CA ARG A 899 2.34 26.40 2.02
C ARG A 899 3.75 25.83 1.90
N SER A 900 3.94 24.57 2.27
CA SER A 900 5.15 23.81 1.93
C SER A 900 5.36 23.83 0.40
N GLY A 901 6.50 24.29 -0.08
CA GLY A 901 6.76 24.53 -1.52
C GLY A 901 6.61 25.99 -1.99
N SER A 902 6.05 26.87 -1.14
CA SER A 902 5.91 28.33 -1.41
C SER A 902 7.23 29.04 -1.69
N ALA A 903 8.37 28.45 -1.32
CA ALA A 903 9.72 28.88 -1.72
C ALA A 903 9.91 28.99 -3.25
N TYR A 904 9.03 28.35 -4.04
CA TYR A 904 9.07 28.33 -5.51
C TYR A 904 7.93 29.13 -6.18
N GLY A 905 7.14 29.88 -5.39
CA GLY A 905 6.03 30.71 -5.88
C GLY A 905 4.65 30.05 -5.72
N LYS A 906 3.58 30.84 -5.83
CA LYS A 906 2.18 30.41 -5.66
C LYS A 906 1.71 29.53 -6.83
N GLY A 907 1.02 28.43 -6.55
CA GLY A 907 0.42 27.56 -7.58
C GLY A 907 -0.04 26.20 -7.05
N ILE A 908 -0.47 25.32 -7.95
CA ILE A 908 -0.80 23.91 -7.66
C ILE A 908 0.48 23.10 -7.78
N TYR A 909 0.72 22.21 -6.80
CA TYR A 909 1.93 21.41 -6.73
C TYR A 909 1.67 19.95 -7.09
N PHE A 910 2.54 19.42 -7.95
CA PHE A 910 2.53 18.02 -8.37
C PHE A 910 3.90 17.38 -8.21
N SER A 911 3.90 16.06 -8.08
CA SER A 911 5.11 15.24 -8.12
C SER A 911 4.95 14.11 -9.13
N TYR A 912 6.03 13.73 -9.80
CA TYR A 912 6.03 12.46 -10.56
C TYR A 912 6.21 11.26 -9.61
N ASP A 913 6.51 11.52 -8.34
CA ASP A 913 6.79 10.50 -7.35
C ASP A 913 5.61 10.27 -6.40
N PHE A 914 5.12 9.02 -6.37
CA PHE A 914 3.96 8.64 -5.55
C PHE A 914 4.22 8.90 -4.06
N GLU A 915 5.39 8.50 -3.54
CA GLU A 915 5.71 8.61 -2.12
C GLU A 915 5.88 10.06 -1.66
N THR A 916 6.47 10.90 -2.51
CA THR A 916 6.53 12.34 -2.29
C THR A 916 5.13 12.93 -2.09
N SER A 917 4.18 12.58 -2.94
CA SER A 917 2.79 13.04 -2.80
C SER A 917 2.07 12.35 -1.63
N ASN A 918 2.39 11.10 -1.30
CA ASN A 918 1.80 10.33 -0.19
C ASN A 918 2.00 11.02 1.17
N ASN A 919 3.10 11.75 1.36
CA ASN A 919 3.32 12.57 2.56
C ASN A 919 2.25 13.65 2.79
N TYR A 920 1.57 14.08 1.72
CA TYR A 920 0.45 15.02 1.78
C TYR A 920 -0.91 14.33 1.89
N ALA A 921 -0.98 13.03 1.57
CA ALA A 921 -2.19 12.22 1.67
C ALA A 921 -2.50 11.87 3.13
N LYS A 922 -3.65 12.31 3.64
CA LYS A 922 -4.09 12.06 5.03
C LYS A 922 -5.53 11.59 5.10
N GLY A 923 -5.78 10.52 5.85
CA GLY A 923 -7.10 10.00 6.23
C GLY A 923 -6.97 9.08 7.44
N LYS A 924 -8.08 8.60 8.01
CA LYS A 924 -8.01 7.69 9.18
C LYS A 924 -7.90 6.23 8.74
N GLN A 925 -8.85 5.78 7.90
CA GLN A 925 -8.87 4.41 7.40
C GLN A 925 -8.12 4.29 6.07
N ASN A 926 -8.50 5.14 5.11
CA ASN A 926 -7.92 5.18 3.78
C ASN A 926 -7.29 6.55 3.49
N LYS A 927 -6.26 6.54 2.66
CA LYS A 927 -5.65 7.70 2.03
C LYS A 927 -6.05 7.72 0.56
N TYR A 928 -5.96 8.92 0.00
CA TYR A 928 -6.37 9.20 -1.36
C TYR A 928 -5.33 10.03 -2.10
N MET A 929 -5.17 9.73 -3.38
CA MET A 929 -4.19 10.36 -4.26
C MET A 929 -4.80 10.61 -5.62
N PHE A 930 -4.62 11.80 -6.16
CA PHE A 930 -4.98 12.08 -7.54
C PHE A 930 -3.76 11.87 -8.45
N LEU A 931 -4.01 11.38 -9.67
CA LEU A 931 -3.09 11.47 -10.80
C LEU A 931 -3.75 12.37 -11.84
N CYS A 932 -3.08 13.47 -12.17
CA CYS A 932 -3.64 14.52 -12.99
C CYS A 932 -2.88 14.65 -14.30
N GLU A 933 -3.60 14.88 -15.39
CA GLU A 933 -3.01 15.34 -16.64
C GLU A 933 -2.62 16.81 -16.49
N VAL A 934 -1.34 17.14 -16.69
CA VAL A 934 -0.81 18.48 -16.52
C VAL A 934 -0.10 18.94 -17.80
N SER A 935 -0.65 19.98 -18.43
CA SER A 935 -0.11 20.67 -19.60
C SER A 935 0.97 21.65 -19.19
N LEU A 936 2.25 21.24 -19.30
CA LEU A 936 3.37 22.08 -18.86
C LEU A 936 3.71 23.21 -19.83
N GLY A 937 3.46 23.02 -21.12
CA GLY A 937 3.88 23.96 -22.15
C GLY A 937 5.39 24.22 -22.09
N LYS A 938 5.77 25.49 -22.24
CA LYS A 938 7.17 25.93 -22.06
C LYS A 938 7.44 26.08 -20.57
N SER A 939 8.11 25.08 -20.00
CA SER A 939 8.56 25.09 -18.60
C SER A 939 9.85 25.89 -18.45
N TYR A 940 9.98 26.57 -17.32
CA TYR A 940 11.27 27.08 -16.87
C TYR A 940 11.92 26.06 -15.94
N ASP A 941 13.15 25.65 -16.25
CA ASP A 941 13.92 24.72 -15.44
C ASP A 941 14.78 25.47 -14.42
N LYS A 942 14.64 25.13 -13.14
CA LYS A 942 15.36 25.78 -12.03
C LYS A 942 16.27 24.77 -11.34
N GLY A 943 17.58 24.95 -11.49
CA GLY A 943 18.59 24.22 -10.71
C GLY A 943 18.58 24.58 -9.21
N ARG A 944 19.32 23.80 -8.39
CA ARG A 944 19.27 23.74 -6.91
C ARG A 944 19.32 25.08 -6.12
N ASN A 945 19.82 26.19 -6.66
CA ASN A 945 20.39 27.27 -5.83
C ASN A 945 19.58 28.57 -5.66
N HIS A 946 18.35 28.67 -6.15
CA HIS A 946 17.61 29.95 -6.09
C HIS A 946 16.37 29.87 -5.18
N ARG A 947 16.56 30.00 -3.86
CA ARG A 947 15.45 30.23 -2.91
C ARG A 947 15.15 31.73 -2.85
N GLY A 948 13.90 32.15 -3.06
CA GLY A 948 13.41 33.46 -2.61
C GLY A 948 13.38 34.64 -3.60
N GLU A 949 13.75 34.51 -4.88
CA GLU A 949 13.61 35.62 -5.84
C GLU A 949 12.21 35.67 -6.50
N SER A 950 11.61 36.87 -6.55
CA SER A 950 10.35 37.14 -7.26
C SER A 950 10.53 37.01 -8.77
N TYR A 951 9.64 36.24 -9.39
CA TYR A 951 9.80 35.70 -10.75
C TYR A 951 9.37 36.68 -11.87
N PRO A 952 10.04 36.72 -13.04
CA PRO A 952 9.53 37.43 -14.21
C PRO A 952 8.37 36.66 -14.85
N MET A 953 7.14 37.18 -14.69
CA MET A 953 5.86 36.60 -15.17
C MET A 953 5.74 36.35 -16.68
N LYS A 954 6.66 36.84 -17.53
CA LYS A 954 6.32 37.10 -18.95
C LYS A 954 6.75 36.05 -19.98
N LYS A 955 7.36 34.90 -19.62
CA LYS A 955 7.97 34.00 -20.66
C LYS A 955 7.68 32.48 -20.57
N THR A 956 7.05 31.94 -19.52
CA THR A 956 6.85 30.48 -19.34
C THR A 956 5.53 30.16 -18.63
N GLN A 957 4.88 29.04 -18.98
CA GLN A 957 3.57 28.63 -18.45
C GLN A 957 3.66 27.80 -17.15
N SER A 958 4.78 27.11 -16.92
CA SER A 958 5.00 26.28 -15.73
C SER A 958 6.42 26.42 -15.21
N THR A 959 6.63 26.07 -13.94
CA THR A 959 7.96 25.99 -13.32
C THR A 959 8.29 24.54 -12.99
N TRP A 960 9.36 24.05 -13.63
CA TRP A 960 9.95 22.74 -13.35
C TRP A 960 11.13 22.93 -12.40
N VAL A 961 11.05 22.36 -11.20
CA VAL A 961 12.16 22.42 -10.24
C VAL A 961 12.93 21.11 -10.32
N GLN A 962 14.07 21.15 -11.02
CA GLN A 962 14.92 19.99 -11.22
C GLN A 962 15.84 19.78 -10.00
N THR A 963 15.71 18.63 -9.36
CA THR A 963 16.75 18.12 -8.45
C THR A 963 17.66 17.13 -9.19
N GLN A 964 18.71 16.59 -8.55
CA GLN A 964 19.76 15.78 -9.22
C GLN A 964 19.26 14.48 -9.86
N GLU A 965 18.02 14.05 -9.60
CA GLU A 965 17.50 12.73 -9.96
C GLU A 965 16.38 12.85 -11.02
N ILE A 966 16.58 12.36 -12.24
CA ILE A 966 15.50 12.23 -13.24
C ILE A 966 15.35 10.75 -13.57
N PRO A 967 14.11 10.21 -13.62
CA PRO A 967 13.86 8.87 -14.14
C PRO A 967 14.49 8.71 -15.53
N ASN A 968 15.01 7.51 -15.84
CA ASN A 968 15.63 7.27 -17.13
C ASN A 968 14.66 7.64 -18.27
N PRO A 969 14.97 8.63 -19.12
CA PRO A 969 14.10 9.06 -20.21
C PRO A 969 13.73 7.92 -21.16
N ASP A 970 14.60 6.93 -21.33
CA ASP A 970 14.37 5.77 -22.19
C ASP A 970 13.24 4.87 -21.67
N LYS A 971 12.94 4.91 -20.37
CA LYS A 971 11.83 4.14 -19.79
C LYS A 971 10.51 4.90 -19.84
N HIS A 972 10.49 6.19 -20.16
CA HIS A 972 9.25 6.99 -20.24
C HIS A 972 8.28 6.43 -21.27
N VAL A 973 6.99 6.62 -20.99
CA VAL A 973 5.90 6.14 -21.84
C VAL A 973 4.90 7.27 -22.06
N THR A 974 4.44 7.42 -23.30
CA THR A 974 3.39 8.33 -23.72
C THR A 974 2.08 7.56 -23.89
N MET A 975 1.01 8.05 -23.28
CA MET A 975 -0.33 7.49 -23.38
C MET A 975 -1.00 7.90 -24.73
N PRO A 976 -2.09 7.25 -25.19
CA PRO A 976 -2.70 7.51 -26.50
C PRO A 976 -3.19 8.95 -26.69
N TYR A 977 -3.43 9.67 -25.61
CA TYR A 977 -3.86 11.07 -25.57
C TYR A 977 -2.70 12.07 -25.41
N GLY A 978 -1.46 11.59 -25.50
CA GLY A 978 -0.24 12.40 -25.56
C GLY A 978 0.36 12.81 -24.22
N ALA A 979 -0.19 12.36 -23.09
CA ALA A 979 0.40 12.59 -21.77
C ALA A 979 1.51 11.58 -21.48
N SER A 980 2.64 12.04 -20.94
CA SER A 980 3.79 11.18 -20.59
C SER A 980 3.81 10.75 -19.12
N LEU A 981 4.16 9.48 -18.91
CA LEU A 981 4.49 8.83 -17.64
C LEU A 981 6.00 8.73 -17.49
N LEU A 982 6.52 9.22 -16.37
CA LEU A 982 7.97 9.27 -16.10
C LEU A 982 8.42 7.98 -15.38
N LEU A 983 8.48 6.88 -16.14
CA LEU A 983 8.89 5.55 -15.67
C LEU A 983 10.44 5.39 -15.61
N GLY A 984 10.92 4.52 -14.72
CA GLY A 984 12.33 4.12 -14.64
C GLY A 984 13.00 4.30 -13.27
N CYS A 985 14.05 3.51 -13.02
CA CYS A 985 14.90 3.58 -11.83
C CYS A 985 16.26 4.25 -12.14
N MET A 986 16.87 4.79 -11.10
CA MET A 986 18.15 5.51 -11.08
C MET A 986 19.33 4.65 -11.57
N SER A 987 20.28 5.31 -12.26
CA SER A 987 21.70 4.90 -12.23
C SER A 987 22.42 5.72 -11.15
N PHE A 988 23.04 5.03 -10.19
CA PHE A 988 23.88 5.50 -9.06
C PHE A 988 23.24 5.78 -7.68
N PHE A 989 23.87 5.15 -6.69
CA PHE A 989 23.70 5.28 -5.24
C PHE A 989 24.17 6.65 -4.74
N MET A 990 23.27 7.46 -4.17
CA MET A 990 23.55 8.18 -2.91
C MET A 990 22.27 8.78 -2.31
N TYR A 991 22.04 8.48 -1.04
CA TYR A 991 20.98 9.05 -0.21
C TYR A 991 21.08 10.58 -0.14
N ILE A 992 20.00 11.29 -0.48
CA ILE A 992 19.52 12.54 0.17
C ILE A 992 18.05 12.79 -0.27
N PHE A 993 17.14 12.91 0.71
CA PHE A 993 15.73 13.24 0.50
C PHE A 993 15.54 14.69 0.04
N PHE A 994 15.13 14.93 -1.20
CA PHE A 994 14.43 16.17 -1.58
C PHE A 994 13.34 15.91 -2.63
N SER A 995 12.11 16.29 -2.26
CA SER A 995 10.89 16.20 -3.05
C SER A 995 10.90 17.09 -4.30
N PHE A 996 10.47 16.52 -5.43
CA PHE A 996 10.23 17.25 -6.67
C PHE A 996 8.88 17.95 -6.64
N PHE A 997 8.86 19.22 -7.04
CA PHE A 997 7.64 20.01 -7.11
C PHE A 997 7.55 20.71 -8.46
N LEU A 998 6.53 20.36 -9.22
CA LEU A 998 6.05 21.18 -10.32
C LEU A 998 5.08 22.21 -9.76
N ASN A 999 5.22 23.48 -10.15
CA ASN A 999 4.26 24.53 -9.83
C ASN A 999 3.57 25.01 -11.13
N ILE A 1000 2.25 24.85 -11.20
CA ILE A 1000 1.43 25.51 -12.23
C ILE A 1000 0.67 26.67 -11.59
N ARG A 1001 0.61 27.79 -12.30
CA ARG A 1001 0.04 29.06 -11.78
C ARG A 1001 -1.34 29.38 -12.33
N GLU A 1002 -1.88 28.50 -13.18
CA GLU A 1002 -3.22 28.60 -13.75
C GLU A 1002 -3.90 27.23 -13.62
N VAL A 1003 -5.16 27.23 -13.15
CA VAL A 1003 -5.95 26.00 -12.94
C VAL A 1003 -6.22 25.28 -14.25
N ILE A 1004 -6.36 26.05 -15.34
CA ILE A 1004 -6.63 25.55 -16.71
C ILE A 1004 -5.52 24.64 -17.28
N LEU A 1005 -4.37 24.55 -16.61
CA LEU A 1005 -3.22 23.73 -17.05
C LEU A 1005 -3.25 22.31 -16.48
N CYS A 1006 -4.20 21.95 -15.64
CA CYS A 1006 -4.35 20.58 -15.15
C CYS A 1006 -5.80 20.10 -15.22
N CYS A 1007 -5.96 18.78 -15.33
CA CYS A 1007 -7.23 18.09 -15.25
C CYS A 1007 -7.08 16.83 -14.39
N LEU A 1008 -8.07 16.54 -13.56
CA LEU A 1008 -8.13 15.27 -12.83
C LEU A 1008 -8.30 14.12 -13.82
N SER A 1009 -7.60 13.01 -13.59
CA SER A 1009 -7.68 11.84 -14.49
C SER A 1009 -7.91 10.54 -13.74
N PHE A 1010 -7.16 10.31 -12.67
CA PHE A 1010 -7.33 9.13 -11.83
C PHE A 1010 -7.34 9.48 -10.34
N LEU A 1011 -8.06 8.67 -9.58
CA LEU A 1011 -8.09 8.68 -8.13
C LEU A 1011 -7.69 7.30 -7.61
N PHE A 1012 -6.76 7.27 -6.66
CA PHE A 1012 -6.32 6.05 -5.98
C PHE A 1012 -6.77 6.05 -4.53
N GLN A 1013 -7.19 4.88 -4.06
CA GLN A 1013 -7.51 4.59 -2.68
C GLN A 1013 -6.52 3.54 -2.14
N PHE A 1014 -6.01 3.76 -0.93
CA PHE A 1014 -5.08 2.84 -0.25
C PHE A 1014 -5.16 3.01 1.27
N PRO A 1015 -4.93 1.97 2.09
CA PRO A 1015 -5.12 2.03 3.53
C PRO A 1015 -4.05 2.88 4.23
N TYR A 1016 -4.41 3.45 5.38
CA TYR A 1016 -3.46 4.14 6.25
C TYR A 1016 -2.60 3.12 7.00
N SER A 1017 -1.34 2.98 6.62
CA SER A 1017 -0.38 2.11 7.31
C SER A 1017 0.14 2.76 8.61
N PHE A 1018 -0.35 2.30 9.76
CA PHE A 1018 0.39 2.41 11.02
C PHE A 1018 1.41 1.26 11.03
N LEU A 1019 2.71 1.58 11.05
CA LEU A 1019 3.74 0.59 11.35
C LEU A 1019 3.63 0.17 12.82
N PHE A 1020 2.69 -0.75 13.10
CA PHE A 1020 2.72 -1.67 14.22
C PHE A 1020 2.47 -3.07 13.66
N CYS A 1021 3.57 -3.84 13.64
CA CYS A 1021 3.69 -5.29 13.85
C CYS A 1021 2.82 -6.28 13.06
N SER A 1022 3.48 -7.39 12.66
CA SER A 1022 3.02 -8.77 12.80
C SER A 1022 1.68 -9.23 12.18
N GLN A 1023 1.77 -10.32 11.42
CA GLN A 1023 0.71 -11.28 11.02
C GLN A 1023 -0.10 -10.96 9.73
N TRP A 1024 0.33 -11.60 8.63
CA TRP A 1024 -0.41 -12.45 7.63
C TRP A 1024 -1.89 -12.18 7.25
N PRO A 1025 -2.44 -12.79 6.16
CA PRO A 1025 -1.98 -12.93 4.78
C PRO A 1025 -3.12 -12.57 3.78
N PHE A 1026 -2.96 -11.59 2.88
CA PHE A 1026 -3.89 -11.38 1.75
C PHE A 1026 -3.23 -10.53 0.63
N VAL A 1027 -2.13 -11.03 0.06
CA VAL A 1027 -1.44 -10.47 -1.12
C VAL A 1027 -0.99 -11.59 -2.06
N GLU A 1028 -1.91 -12.48 -2.46
CA GLU A 1028 -1.58 -13.56 -3.42
C GLU A 1028 -2.13 -13.35 -4.85
N THR A 1029 -2.52 -12.13 -5.24
CA THR A 1029 -3.14 -11.94 -6.58
C THR A 1029 -2.62 -10.76 -7.40
N ILE A 1030 -1.62 -9.98 -6.97
CA ILE A 1030 -1.08 -8.88 -7.84
C ILE A 1030 0.45 -8.89 -8.02
N LEU A 1031 1.20 -9.66 -7.26
CA LEU A 1031 2.61 -9.96 -7.56
C LEU A 1031 2.92 -11.39 -7.09
N GLN A 1032 2.72 -12.38 -7.96
CA GLN A 1032 3.32 -13.69 -7.74
C GLN A 1032 4.81 -13.60 -8.09
N LEU A 1033 5.61 -13.21 -7.09
CA LEU A 1033 6.95 -13.77 -6.91
C LEU A 1033 6.81 -14.81 -5.80
N PRO A 1034 6.99 -16.12 -6.05
CA PRO A 1034 6.97 -17.09 -4.98
C PRO A 1034 8.28 -17.01 -4.19
N LYS A 1035 8.15 -16.76 -2.89
CA LYS A 1035 9.14 -17.19 -1.89
C LYS A 1035 8.96 -18.71 -1.70
N SER A 1036 9.83 -19.51 -2.31
CA SER A 1036 10.28 -20.80 -1.79
C SER A 1036 11.45 -21.33 -2.65
N PHE A 1037 12.62 -21.39 -2.00
CA PHE A 1037 13.97 -21.76 -2.46
C PHE A 1037 14.80 -20.71 -3.21
#